data_AF-A0A6N4SXM3-F1
#
_entry.id   AF-A0A6N4SXM3-F1
#
_cell.length_a   1.000
_cell.length_b   1.000
_cell.length_c   1.000
_cell.angle_alpha   90.00
_cell.angle_beta   90.00
_cell.angle_gamma   90.00
#
_symmetry.space_group_name_H-M   'P 1'
#
loop_
_entity.id
_entity.type
_entity.pdbx_description
1 polymer ?
#
loop_
_entity_poly.entity_id
_entity_poly.type
_entity_poly.pdbx_seq_one_letter_code
_entity_poly.pdbx_strand_id
1 'polypeptide(L)'
;MVNPAQKIFEADSESLYDFVSKNGRGLYIPPYQRDYAWDKANVERLIDDTVQGLNALLKRPDESITFIGTIIAMNDAKKSTISPLVKNQVYGQVMTIIDGQQRLTTLLMLCLALLLEIETQWSKLKKSKITVSDETKGWIETRVNDMRGLLSQMLAERQNNGDREFRYFPKMIRAFIDTWSYEADKAVYNSPIAWLLFEYVKFREETDPNWSEFPKVLQKAAEGAENEAERKHIIKMMKVMRAKFKALPTDDEFPDLLSIARDVNKQEMLFGEEFPQAMRDALQSILSKQSNGIIVDDAGELDLQVDDTKTKQWWEASTELISLLFFSKFALERITLVVVTATTEDFAFDVFEALNTTGQPLTAIETFTPKVVQSVGLVDYNSSEEKKQIDSAFAYLKKATKAEDRQKRSAELLVAFSLAEKGEKRSKNLADQRRFMHETFGACTSRKDQQQFIRHLADLSRFFDSTWVDGSIRPQVGTIKLDDLAALCIRFLVDLGHTITAPLLAQYAAAVLAATDAEERNAALSELSSVAQAVVAFAVFWRASRTTTDGIDKVFRDLMSKGATSYGLRPLARGLRGDTALPKATVIQAVLVARLKADRASGGASIGDKNEWVDKVIAQPLYDVNITLARFVLLVAFHDVVEGSNGQLIAGKIGTHNTLKFDEWVGDKYLTVEHIAPRSRGKDWPEDLYSDDQFERLGNLTLLPLNANQSLSARSWQHKRSLYGALAAKTSSESEAIVNQMKADGVDVSKVAGSIYSGQFLPHVHVLSNIQGEWNLATVENRGRELAELTWLRLAPWLGMIS
;
A
#
# COMPACT_ATOMS: atom_id res chain seq x y z
N MET A 1 -31.52 44.00 2.50
CA MET A 1 -32.37 42.95 3.09
C MET A 1 -31.54 41.68 3.14
N VAL A 2 -31.36 41.06 4.32
CA VAL A 2 -30.66 39.77 4.44
C VAL A 2 -31.48 38.69 3.72
N ASN A 3 -30.84 37.90 2.86
CA ASN A 3 -31.49 36.84 2.09
C ASN A 3 -32.21 35.86 3.04
N PRO A 4 -33.48 35.47 2.82
CA PRO A 4 -34.17 34.50 3.65
C PRO A 4 -33.40 33.19 3.87
N ALA A 5 -32.60 32.75 2.90
CA ALA A 5 -31.73 31.59 3.04
C ALA A 5 -30.63 31.76 4.10
N GLN A 6 -30.04 32.97 4.21
CA GLN A 6 -29.05 33.30 5.25
C GLN A 6 -29.65 33.36 6.66
N LYS A 7 -30.99 33.34 6.80
CA LYS A 7 -31.65 33.22 8.10
C LYS A 7 -31.84 31.78 8.57
N ILE A 8 -31.60 30.79 7.70
CA ILE A 8 -31.90 29.38 7.95
C ILE A 8 -30.62 28.63 8.35
N PHE A 9 -29.56 28.77 7.55
CA PHE A 9 -28.23 28.24 7.83
C PHE A 9 -27.13 29.13 7.24
N GLU A 10 -25.95 29.07 7.83
CA GLU A 10 -24.71 29.69 7.34
C GLU A 10 -23.70 28.58 7.01
N ALA A 11 -22.93 28.75 5.93
CA ALA A 11 -21.94 27.77 5.50
C ALA A 11 -20.59 28.46 5.29
N ASP A 12 -19.63 28.16 6.15
CA ASP A 12 -18.30 28.75 6.14
C ASP A 12 -17.23 27.68 5.96
N SER A 13 -16.12 28.06 5.33
CA SER A 13 -14.93 27.22 5.24
C SER A 13 -13.98 27.62 6.38
N GLU A 14 -13.72 26.69 7.31
CA GLU A 14 -12.84 26.90 8.45
C GLU A 14 -11.70 25.85 8.44
N SER A 15 -10.49 26.23 8.89
CA SER A 15 -9.47 25.23 9.20
C SER A 15 -9.90 24.37 10.41
N LEU A 16 -9.31 23.19 10.56
CA LEU A 16 -9.54 22.34 11.73
C LEU A 16 -9.28 23.13 13.02
N TYR A 17 -8.16 23.85 13.07
CA TYR A 17 -7.82 24.65 14.22
C TYR A 17 -8.84 25.75 14.48
N ASP A 18 -9.20 26.55 13.47
CA ASP A 18 -10.14 27.68 13.65
C ASP A 18 -11.50 27.21 14.15
N PHE A 19 -12.01 26.08 13.60
CA PHE A 19 -13.30 25.55 14.00
C PHE A 19 -13.32 25.06 15.45
N VAL A 20 -12.33 24.28 15.88
CA VAL A 20 -12.34 23.62 17.20
C VAL A 20 -11.78 24.52 18.31
N SER A 21 -10.75 25.32 18.01
CA SER A 21 -10.02 26.12 19.00
C SER A 21 -10.71 27.44 19.36
N LYS A 22 -11.78 27.83 18.64
CA LYS A 22 -12.52 29.07 18.89
C LYS A 22 -12.86 29.22 20.37
N ASN A 23 -12.42 30.33 20.96
CA ASN A 23 -12.51 30.55 22.40
C ASN A 23 -13.95 30.39 22.91
N GLY A 24 -14.12 29.61 23.98
CA GLY A 24 -15.42 29.37 24.57
C GLY A 24 -16.34 28.46 23.75
N ARG A 25 -15.83 27.75 22.72
CA ARG A 25 -16.58 26.77 21.93
C ARG A 25 -16.36 25.34 22.46
N GLY A 26 -17.46 24.66 22.75
CA GLY A 26 -17.52 23.22 23.06
C GLY A 26 -18.34 22.47 22.01
N LEU A 27 -17.98 21.20 21.79
CA LEU A 27 -18.65 20.32 20.84
C LEU A 27 -19.54 19.33 21.59
N TYR A 28 -20.76 19.09 21.09
CA TYR A 28 -21.75 18.28 21.77
C TYR A 28 -22.33 17.23 20.82
N ILE A 29 -22.20 15.96 21.17
CA ILE A 29 -22.78 14.84 20.40
C ILE A 29 -24.21 14.60 20.92
N PRO A 30 -25.25 14.77 20.08
CA PRO A 30 -26.62 14.49 20.47
C PRO A 30 -26.87 12.98 20.63
N PRO A 31 -27.94 12.58 21.35
CA PRO A 31 -28.12 11.20 21.81
C PRO A 31 -28.45 10.19 20.71
N TYR A 32 -29.01 10.64 19.60
CA TYR A 32 -29.38 9.79 18.45
C TYR A 32 -28.18 9.46 17.54
N GLN A 33 -27.02 10.06 17.78
CA GLN A 33 -25.82 9.73 17.02
C GLN A 33 -25.31 8.34 17.39
N ARG A 34 -24.85 7.59 16.38
CA ARG A 34 -24.22 6.27 16.55
C ARG A 34 -22.85 6.36 17.20
N ASP A 35 -22.34 5.24 17.69
CA ASP A 35 -20.99 5.16 18.24
C ASP A 35 -19.89 5.30 17.17
N TYR A 36 -18.68 5.58 17.64
CA TYR A 36 -17.50 5.70 16.79
C TYR A 36 -17.15 4.37 16.11
N ALA A 37 -17.08 4.37 14.79
CA ALA A 37 -16.99 3.14 13.99
C ALA A 37 -15.97 3.22 12.82
N TRP A 38 -15.21 4.32 12.69
CA TRP A 38 -14.13 4.36 11.70
C TRP A 38 -13.06 3.32 12.05
N ASP A 39 -12.58 2.64 11.03
CA ASP A 39 -11.60 1.56 11.13
C ASP A 39 -10.20 2.00 10.67
N LYS A 40 -9.27 1.04 10.64
CA LYS A 40 -7.89 1.26 10.22
C LYS A 40 -7.81 1.92 8.84
N ALA A 41 -8.61 1.47 7.87
CA ALA A 41 -8.55 1.98 6.50
C ALA A 41 -9.01 3.43 6.40
N ASN A 42 -10.03 3.83 7.18
CA ASN A 42 -10.47 5.21 7.25
C ASN A 42 -9.41 6.13 7.88
N VAL A 43 -8.77 5.69 8.97
CA VAL A 43 -7.71 6.44 9.65
C VAL A 43 -6.46 6.59 8.79
N GLU A 44 -6.02 5.52 8.14
CA GLU A 44 -4.88 5.55 7.22
C GLU A 44 -5.15 6.50 6.05
N ARG A 45 -6.35 6.45 5.46
CA ARG A 45 -6.76 7.37 4.39
C ARG A 45 -6.69 8.84 4.82
N LEU A 46 -7.18 9.18 6.02
CA LEU A 46 -7.11 10.56 6.52
C LEU A 46 -5.66 11.06 6.60
N ILE A 47 -4.75 10.22 7.11
CA ILE A 47 -3.33 10.57 7.22
C ILE A 47 -2.72 10.70 5.81
N ASP A 48 -2.99 9.75 4.92
CA ASP A 48 -2.46 9.74 3.56
C ASP A 48 -2.93 10.98 2.76
N ASP A 49 -4.22 11.33 2.85
CA ASP A 49 -4.77 12.53 2.23
C ASP A 49 -4.12 13.81 2.79
N THR A 50 -3.84 13.84 4.10
CA THR A 50 -3.14 14.98 4.74
C THR A 50 -1.68 15.07 4.28
N VAL A 51 -0.98 13.94 4.15
CA VAL A 51 0.39 13.89 3.61
C VAL A 51 0.41 14.37 2.16
N GLN A 52 -0.56 13.96 1.34
CA GLN A 52 -0.69 14.43 -0.05
C GLN A 52 -0.94 15.93 -0.13
N GLY A 53 -1.79 16.47 0.75
CA GLY A 53 -1.99 17.91 0.89
C GLY A 53 -0.70 18.64 1.25
N LEU A 54 0.05 18.15 2.23
CA LEU A 54 1.35 18.71 2.60
C LEU A 54 2.34 18.69 1.42
N ASN A 55 2.38 17.60 0.68
CA ASN A 55 3.24 17.48 -0.50
C ASN A 55 2.81 18.41 -1.64
N ALA A 56 1.50 18.63 -1.79
CA ALA A 56 0.96 19.60 -2.74
C ALA A 56 1.30 21.04 -2.36
N LEU A 57 1.36 21.37 -1.05
CA LEU A 57 1.73 22.71 -0.57
C LEU A 57 3.12 23.12 -1.08
N LEU A 58 4.10 22.21 -1.00
CA LEU A 58 5.47 22.46 -1.46
C LEU A 58 5.62 22.64 -2.97
N LYS A 59 4.60 22.24 -3.74
CA LYS A 59 4.55 22.43 -5.19
C LYS A 59 3.69 23.63 -5.56
N ARG A 60 2.66 23.94 -4.75
CA ARG A 60 1.62 24.94 -4.98
C ARG A 60 1.17 25.54 -3.64
N PRO A 61 1.80 26.64 -3.21
CA PRO A 61 1.57 27.23 -1.90
C PRO A 61 0.14 27.78 -1.74
N ASP A 62 -0.41 28.34 -2.82
CA ASP A 62 -1.65 29.12 -2.80
C ASP A 62 -2.93 28.28 -2.92
N GLU A 63 -2.81 27.01 -3.31
CA GLU A 63 -3.97 26.16 -3.66
C GLU A 63 -4.06 24.86 -2.83
N SER A 64 -3.15 24.66 -1.86
CA SER A 64 -3.10 23.41 -1.12
C SER A 64 -3.90 23.46 0.17
N ILE A 65 -4.98 22.67 0.21
CA ILE A 65 -5.76 22.30 1.38
C ILE A 65 -6.07 20.80 1.35
N THR A 66 -6.34 20.22 2.50
CA THR A 66 -6.93 18.88 2.62
C THR A 66 -8.39 19.02 3.01
N PHE A 67 -9.28 18.77 2.05
CA PHE A 67 -10.72 18.83 2.30
C PHE A 67 -11.22 17.48 2.81
N ILE A 68 -11.76 17.45 4.03
CA ILE A 68 -12.23 16.21 4.67
C ILE A 68 -13.75 16.12 4.79
N GLY A 69 -14.46 17.04 4.13
CA GLY A 69 -15.92 17.04 4.03
C GLY A 69 -16.61 18.16 4.81
N THR A 70 -17.92 18.00 4.96
CA THR A 70 -18.80 18.94 5.63
C THR A 70 -19.09 18.48 7.06
N ILE A 71 -19.21 19.44 7.98
CA ILE A 71 -19.76 19.27 9.32
C ILE A 71 -21.09 20.03 9.35
N ILE A 72 -22.15 19.38 9.80
CA ILE A 72 -23.43 20.05 10.04
C ILE A 72 -23.58 20.18 11.55
N ALA A 73 -23.72 21.42 12.02
CA ALA A 73 -23.85 21.72 13.44
C ALA A 73 -24.99 22.70 13.69
N MET A 74 -25.48 22.70 14.92
CA MET A 74 -26.41 23.71 15.42
C MET A 74 -25.78 24.42 16.61
N ASN A 75 -25.85 25.74 16.64
CA ASN A 75 -25.41 26.51 17.81
C ASN A 75 -26.54 26.55 18.86
N ASP A 76 -26.40 25.75 19.93
CA ASP A 76 -27.39 25.72 21.02
C ASP A 76 -27.20 26.90 21.98
N ALA A 77 -27.50 28.10 21.49
CA ALA A 77 -27.34 29.35 22.24
C ALA A 77 -28.17 29.39 23.54
N LYS A 78 -29.29 28.64 23.58
CA LYS A 78 -30.16 28.51 24.75
C LYS A 78 -29.74 27.38 25.70
N LYS A 79 -28.75 26.57 25.32
CA LYS A 79 -28.28 25.39 26.08
C LYS A 79 -29.41 24.41 26.39
N SER A 80 -30.38 24.35 25.49
CA SER A 80 -31.65 23.63 25.63
C SER A 80 -31.55 22.14 25.30
N THR A 81 -30.58 21.76 24.48
CA THR A 81 -30.31 20.37 24.10
C THR A 81 -29.31 19.67 25.04
N ILE A 82 -28.68 20.44 25.94
CA ILE A 82 -27.67 19.90 26.86
C ILE A 82 -28.35 19.19 28.02
N SER A 83 -28.07 17.89 28.13
CA SER A 83 -28.44 17.07 29.27
C SER A 83 -27.35 16.01 29.55
N PRO A 84 -26.96 15.78 30.82
CA PRO A 84 -27.28 16.57 32.01
C PRO A 84 -26.65 17.97 31.98
N LEU A 85 -27.34 18.98 32.51
CA LEU A 85 -26.87 20.36 32.54
C LEU A 85 -26.51 20.80 33.96
N VAL A 86 -25.25 21.17 34.17
CA VAL A 86 -24.83 21.93 35.36
C VAL A 86 -24.88 23.41 35.02
N LYS A 87 -25.81 24.14 35.66
CA LYS A 87 -26.05 25.56 35.37
C LYS A 87 -24.76 26.37 35.48
N ASN A 88 -24.51 27.21 34.47
CA ASN A 88 -23.32 28.08 34.36
C ASN A 88 -21.96 27.34 34.29
N GLN A 89 -21.95 26.02 34.07
CA GLN A 89 -20.72 25.22 33.93
C GLN A 89 -20.67 24.50 32.57
N VAL A 90 -20.86 25.27 31.51
CA VAL A 90 -20.73 24.80 30.13
C VAL A 90 -20.05 25.88 29.30
N TYR A 91 -19.53 25.50 28.14
CA TYR A 91 -18.95 26.43 27.17
C TYR A 91 -19.88 27.60 26.83
N GLY A 92 -19.29 28.73 26.45
CA GLY A 92 -20.03 29.92 26.03
C GLY A 92 -20.86 29.66 24.78
N GLN A 93 -20.27 28.97 23.81
CA GLN A 93 -20.88 28.46 22.59
C GLN A 93 -20.84 26.92 22.61
N VAL A 94 -21.98 26.28 22.41
CA VAL A 94 -22.07 24.81 22.31
C VAL A 94 -22.58 24.44 20.92
N MET A 95 -21.75 23.73 20.16
CA MET A 95 -22.06 23.27 18.82
C MET A 95 -22.54 21.82 18.88
N THR A 96 -23.85 21.61 18.71
CA THR A 96 -24.45 20.27 18.60
C THR A 96 -24.16 19.71 17.21
N ILE A 97 -23.46 18.57 17.14
CA ILE A 97 -22.98 17.98 15.89
C ILE A 97 -24.03 17.03 15.31
N ILE A 98 -24.67 17.45 14.22
CA ILE A 98 -25.74 16.73 13.52
C ILE A 98 -25.17 15.79 12.45
N ASP A 99 -24.11 16.21 11.74
CA ASP A 99 -23.33 15.34 10.85
C ASP A 99 -21.82 15.60 10.99
N GLY A 100 -21.03 14.56 10.72
CA GLY A 100 -19.58 14.63 10.77
C GLY A 100 -18.97 14.26 12.12
N GLN A 101 -19.75 13.68 13.05
CA GLN A 101 -19.24 13.26 14.37
C GLN A 101 -18.05 12.28 14.29
N GLN A 102 -18.04 11.34 13.33
CA GLN A 102 -16.95 10.39 13.17
C GLN A 102 -15.66 11.09 12.68
N ARG A 103 -15.82 12.10 11.83
CA ARG A 103 -14.69 12.93 11.34
C ARG A 103 -14.10 13.71 12.49
N LEU A 104 -14.91 14.48 13.23
CA LEU A 104 -14.43 15.28 14.35
C LEU A 104 -13.81 14.43 15.46
N THR A 105 -14.42 13.29 15.81
CA THR A 105 -13.83 12.33 16.77
C THR A 105 -12.45 11.87 16.31
N THR A 106 -12.30 11.51 15.03
CA THR A 106 -11.01 11.10 14.46
C THR A 106 -9.99 12.24 14.45
N LEU A 107 -10.40 13.48 14.17
CA LEU A 107 -9.50 14.64 14.17
C LEU A 107 -9.02 15.00 15.58
N LEU A 108 -9.88 14.90 16.60
CA LEU A 108 -9.46 15.08 18.00
C LEU A 108 -8.49 13.97 18.44
N MET A 109 -8.75 12.72 18.03
CA MET A 109 -7.80 11.62 18.23
C MET A 109 -6.47 11.87 17.50
N LEU A 110 -6.52 12.38 16.26
CA LEU A 110 -5.33 12.78 15.51
C LEU A 110 -4.51 13.81 16.29
N CYS A 111 -5.15 14.85 16.81
CA CYS A 111 -4.47 15.86 17.64
C CYS A 111 -3.81 15.26 18.89
N LEU A 112 -4.50 14.36 19.60
CA LEU A 112 -3.93 13.69 20.77
C LEU A 112 -2.78 12.74 20.39
N ALA A 113 -2.91 12.02 19.27
CA ALA A 113 -1.88 11.10 18.81
C ALA A 113 -0.60 11.86 18.40
N LEU A 114 -0.76 13.00 17.73
CA LEU A 114 0.34 13.90 17.38
C LEU A 114 1.01 14.44 18.63
N LEU A 115 0.24 14.96 19.59
CA LEU A 115 0.77 15.48 20.85
C LEU A 115 1.56 14.40 21.59
N LEU A 116 0.98 13.22 21.74
CA LEU A 116 1.60 12.10 22.42
C LEU A 116 2.93 11.67 21.77
N GLU A 117 2.98 11.61 20.44
CA GLU A 117 4.22 11.24 19.74
C GLU A 117 5.27 12.36 19.83
N ILE A 118 4.88 13.64 19.68
CA ILE A 118 5.75 14.80 19.87
C ILE A 118 6.36 14.78 21.28
N GLU A 119 5.57 14.62 22.33
CA GLU A 119 6.08 14.58 23.72
C GLU A 119 7.01 13.39 23.96
N THR A 120 6.67 12.24 23.41
CA THR A 120 7.47 11.02 23.54
C THR A 120 8.83 11.20 22.88
N GLN A 121 8.88 11.70 21.65
CA GLN A 121 10.12 11.91 20.91
C GLN A 121 10.94 13.05 21.53
N TRP A 122 10.31 14.16 21.90
CA TRP A 122 10.99 15.27 22.54
C TRP A 122 11.62 14.88 23.88
N SER A 123 10.92 14.09 24.69
CA SER A 123 11.45 13.58 25.97
C SER A 123 12.70 12.71 25.78
N LYS A 124 12.74 11.90 24.73
CA LYS A 124 13.93 11.10 24.39
C LYS A 124 15.10 11.98 23.98
N LEU A 125 14.85 12.98 23.12
CA LEU A 125 15.88 13.90 22.65
C LEU A 125 16.44 14.75 23.81
N LYS A 126 15.59 15.24 24.72
CA LYS A 126 16.00 15.98 25.93
C LYS A 126 16.87 15.16 26.89
N LYS A 127 16.60 13.86 27.02
CA LYS A 127 17.35 12.95 27.90
C LYS A 127 18.71 12.54 27.33
N SER A 128 18.93 12.73 26.02
CA SER A 128 20.21 12.44 25.39
C SER A 128 21.30 13.40 25.89
N LYS A 129 22.52 12.91 26.09
CA LYS A 129 23.68 13.72 26.54
C LYS A 129 24.43 14.37 25.37
N ILE A 130 23.75 14.67 24.28
CA ILE A 130 24.37 15.12 23.02
C ILE A 130 24.33 16.64 22.97
N THR A 131 25.48 17.24 22.69
CA THR A 131 25.62 18.68 22.53
C THR A 131 25.29 19.06 21.09
N VAL A 132 24.17 19.75 20.91
CA VAL A 132 23.83 20.47 19.68
C VAL A 132 23.97 21.97 19.93
N SER A 133 24.01 22.79 18.87
CA SER A 133 24.05 24.25 19.06
C SER A 133 22.82 24.75 19.84
N ASP A 134 23.01 25.75 20.69
CA ASP A 134 21.93 26.33 21.49
C ASP A 134 20.81 26.90 20.61
N GLU A 135 21.17 27.44 19.44
CA GLU A 135 20.21 27.93 18.44
C GLU A 135 19.34 26.81 17.88
N THR A 136 19.93 25.67 17.49
CA THR A 136 19.17 24.49 17.03
C THR A 136 18.25 23.95 18.10
N LYS A 137 18.77 23.83 19.33
CA LYS A 137 17.97 23.34 20.47
C LYS A 137 16.81 24.27 20.77
N GLY A 138 17.06 25.58 20.82
CA GLY A 138 16.05 26.61 21.03
C GLY A 138 14.98 26.60 19.94
N TRP A 139 15.38 26.42 18.67
CA TRP A 139 14.45 26.30 17.55
C TRP A 139 13.51 25.11 17.71
N ILE A 140 14.04 23.90 17.94
CA ILE A 140 13.21 22.69 18.11
C ILE A 140 12.30 22.83 19.33
N GLU A 141 12.85 23.30 20.46
CA GLU A 141 12.07 23.48 21.69
C GLU A 141 10.91 24.46 21.50
N THR A 142 11.14 25.58 20.80
CA THR A 142 10.10 26.57 20.49
C THR A 142 8.97 25.93 19.68
N ARG A 143 9.29 25.24 18.58
CA ARG A 143 8.28 24.58 17.73
C ARG A 143 7.53 23.47 18.44
N VAL A 144 8.19 22.71 19.31
CA VAL A 144 7.53 21.72 20.17
C VAL A 144 6.57 22.40 21.14
N ASN A 145 6.99 23.50 21.78
CA ASN A 145 6.15 24.22 22.74
C ASN A 145 4.92 24.86 22.06
N ASP A 146 5.11 25.45 20.88
CA ASP A 146 4.02 26.02 20.08
C ASP A 146 3.01 24.94 19.72
N MET A 147 3.49 23.82 19.15
CA MET A 147 2.62 22.73 18.75
C MET A 147 1.93 22.07 19.94
N ARG A 148 2.61 21.92 21.09
CA ARG A 148 2.01 21.48 22.35
C ARG A 148 0.84 22.38 22.75
N GLY A 149 1.03 23.69 22.69
CA GLY A 149 0.00 24.68 23.03
C GLY A 149 -1.23 24.55 22.12
N LEU A 150 -0.99 24.58 20.80
CA LEU A 150 -2.05 24.47 19.79
C LEU A 150 -2.83 23.16 19.92
N LEU A 151 -2.14 22.01 20.00
CA LEU A 151 -2.78 20.70 20.14
C LEU A 151 -3.52 20.57 21.47
N SER A 152 -2.99 21.12 22.57
CA SER A 152 -3.68 21.06 23.88
C SER A 152 -4.99 21.83 23.86
N GLN A 153 -5.03 22.99 23.18
CA GLN A 153 -6.25 23.80 23.03
C GLN A 153 -7.35 23.08 22.22
N MET A 154 -6.95 22.19 21.31
CA MET A 154 -7.89 21.35 20.55
C MET A 154 -8.57 20.29 21.42
N LEU A 155 -7.91 19.82 22.48
CA LEU A 155 -8.35 18.67 23.27
C LEU A 155 -9.18 19.06 24.49
N ALA A 156 -8.81 20.15 25.16
CA ALA A 156 -9.50 20.63 26.35
C ALA A 156 -9.31 22.14 26.56
N GLU A 157 -10.27 22.78 27.23
CA GLU A 157 -10.20 24.22 27.53
C GLU A 157 -10.15 24.48 29.03
N ARG A 158 -9.19 25.30 29.46
CA ARG A 158 -9.05 25.72 30.84
C ARG A 158 -10.19 26.66 31.24
N GLN A 159 -10.85 26.33 32.33
CA GLN A 159 -11.91 27.14 32.94
C GLN A 159 -11.35 28.06 34.03
N ASN A 160 -12.12 29.09 34.38
CA ASN A 160 -11.77 30.02 35.45
C ASN A 160 -11.82 29.38 36.85
N ASN A 161 -12.63 28.33 37.03
CA ASN A 161 -12.83 27.61 38.28
C ASN A 161 -12.36 26.15 38.17
N GLY A 162 -12.37 25.42 39.28
CA GLY A 162 -11.99 24.01 39.35
C GLY A 162 -10.59 23.78 39.91
N ASP A 163 -10.38 22.58 40.42
CA ASP A 163 -9.08 22.11 40.91
C ASP A 163 -8.51 21.04 39.96
N ARG A 164 -7.19 21.07 39.76
CA ARG A 164 -6.42 20.13 38.93
C ARG A 164 -7.11 19.77 37.60
N GLU A 165 -7.40 18.49 37.36
CA GLU A 165 -8.00 17.98 36.13
C GLU A 165 -9.40 18.56 35.86
N PHE A 166 -10.18 18.86 36.89
CA PHE A 166 -11.54 19.41 36.74
C PHE A 166 -11.55 20.89 36.35
N ARG A 167 -10.39 21.55 36.34
CA ARG A 167 -10.24 22.88 35.75
C ARG A 167 -10.30 22.85 34.22
N TYR A 168 -10.18 21.69 33.59
CA TYR A 168 -10.11 21.58 32.14
C TYR A 168 -11.32 20.80 31.61
N PHE A 169 -12.13 21.48 30.81
CA PHE A 169 -13.27 20.83 30.16
C PHE A 169 -12.80 20.12 28.89
N PRO A 170 -13.11 18.82 28.71
CA PRO A 170 -12.92 18.15 27.44
C PRO A 170 -13.65 18.88 26.31
N LYS A 171 -13.00 19.03 25.15
CA LYS A 171 -13.55 19.81 24.03
C LYS A 171 -14.85 19.23 23.47
N MET A 172 -15.05 17.92 23.57
CA MET A 172 -16.23 17.22 23.07
C MET A 172 -16.82 16.28 24.13
N ILE A 173 -18.14 16.33 24.32
CA ILE A 173 -18.89 15.41 25.18
C ILE A 173 -20.17 14.90 24.50
N ARG A 174 -20.80 13.87 25.06
CA ARG A 174 -22.04 13.27 24.55
C ARG A 174 -23.21 13.40 25.51
N ALA A 175 -24.38 13.64 24.93
CA ALA A 175 -25.64 13.75 25.66
C ALA A 175 -25.95 12.51 26.52
N PHE A 176 -26.55 12.76 27.68
CA PHE A 176 -26.99 11.81 28.71
C PHE A 176 -25.89 10.96 29.37
N ILE A 177 -24.69 10.93 28.80
CA ILE A 177 -23.57 10.10 29.27
C ILE A 177 -22.54 10.95 30.00
N ASP A 178 -22.30 12.16 29.51
CA ASP A 178 -21.24 13.04 29.99
C ASP A 178 -21.80 14.36 30.54
N THR A 179 -21.03 15.02 31.40
CA THR A 179 -21.40 16.28 32.03
C THR A 179 -20.15 17.12 32.25
N TRP A 180 -20.11 18.31 31.65
CA TRP A 180 -19.12 19.32 32.01
C TRP A 180 -19.39 19.85 33.41
N SER A 181 -18.37 19.80 34.27
CA SER A 181 -18.39 20.47 35.56
C SER A 181 -16.96 20.63 36.06
N TYR A 182 -16.71 21.69 36.83
CA TYR A 182 -15.47 21.83 37.58
C TYR A 182 -15.54 21.24 38.99
N GLU A 183 -16.67 20.61 39.34
CA GLU A 183 -16.92 19.91 40.59
C GLU A 183 -16.76 18.40 40.38
N ALA A 184 -15.88 17.76 41.15
CA ALA A 184 -15.48 16.37 40.94
C ALA A 184 -16.63 15.35 41.07
N ASP A 185 -17.64 15.65 41.88
CA ASP A 185 -18.84 14.83 42.09
C ASP A 185 -19.89 14.96 40.98
N LYS A 186 -19.80 16.03 40.17
CA LYS A 186 -20.74 16.32 39.06
C LYS A 186 -20.14 16.09 37.69
N ALA A 187 -18.82 16.14 37.56
CA ALA A 187 -18.12 15.94 36.30
C ALA A 187 -18.16 14.45 35.91
N VAL A 188 -18.72 14.16 34.74
CA VAL A 188 -18.85 12.78 34.23
C VAL A 188 -18.36 12.73 32.79
N TYR A 189 -17.43 11.83 32.48
CA TYR A 189 -16.83 11.68 31.13
C TYR A 189 -16.69 10.20 30.79
N ASN A 190 -17.83 9.56 30.52
CA ASN A 190 -17.92 8.11 30.30
C ASN A 190 -17.93 7.74 28.83
N SER A 191 -18.42 8.61 27.93
CA SER A 191 -18.44 8.32 26.51
C SER A 191 -17.01 8.17 25.97
N PRO A 192 -16.76 7.33 24.95
CA PRO A 192 -15.40 6.97 24.56
C PRO A 192 -14.49 8.17 24.22
N ILE A 193 -15.02 9.19 23.54
CA ILE A 193 -14.23 10.40 23.21
C ILE A 193 -14.03 11.31 24.42
N ALA A 194 -15.07 11.55 25.23
CA ALA A 194 -14.95 12.38 26.42
C ALA A 194 -13.99 11.75 27.44
N TRP A 195 -14.09 10.43 27.64
CA TRP A 195 -13.18 9.64 28.46
C TRP A 195 -11.73 9.80 27.99
N LEU A 196 -11.45 9.59 26.70
CA LEU A 196 -10.09 9.71 26.16
C LEU A 196 -9.50 11.10 26.42
N LEU A 197 -10.27 12.16 26.14
CA LEU A 197 -9.85 13.54 26.36
C LEU A 197 -9.62 13.83 27.85
N PHE A 198 -10.46 13.28 28.73
CA PHE A 198 -10.32 13.49 30.17
C PHE A 198 -9.15 12.71 30.77
N GLU A 199 -8.88 11.48 30.31
CA GLU A 199 -7.67 10.74 30.69
C GLU A 199 -6.40 11.47 30.24
N TYR A 200 -6.41 12.11 29.05
CA TYR A 200 -5.34 13.02 28.65
C TYR A 200 -5.17 14.17 29.64
N VAL A 201 -6.26 14.83 30.05
CA VAL A 201 -6.21 15.93 31.03
C VAL A 201 -5.60 15.45 32.34
N LYS A 202 -6.11 14.34 32.92
CA LYS A 202 -5.57 13.77 34.16
C LYS A 202 -4.08 13.52 34.06
N PHE A 203 -3.66 12.86 32.98
CA PHE A 203 -2.27 12.50 32.76
C PHE A 203 -1.38 13.74 32.62
N ARG A 204 -1.83 14.78 31.90
CA ARG A 204 -1.08 16.03 31.73
C ARG A 204 -0.86 16.78 33.05
N GLU A 205 -1.84 16.72 33.96
CA GLU A 205 -1.78 17.40 35.26
C GLU A 205 -0.97 16.63 36.33
N GLU A 206 -0.45 15.44 36.01
CA GLU A 206 0.51 14.74 36.87
C GLU A 206 1.82 15.54 37.03
N THR A 207 2.54 15.30 38.12
CA THR A 207 3.87 15.89 38.32
C THR A 207 4.89 15.14 37.46
N ASP A 208 5.46 15.81 36.46
CA ASP A 208 6.42 15.26 35.48
C ASP A 208 5.87 14.02 34.72
N PRO A 209 4.84 14.21 33.87
CA PRO A 209 4.15 13.11 33.22
C PRO A 209 5.05 12.38 32.21
N ASN A 210 5.16 11.05 32.35
CA ASN A 210 5.90 10.23 31.39
C ASN A 210 5.02 9.77 30.22
N TRP A 211 4.90 10.61 29.19
CA TRP A 211 4.07 10.37 28.01
C TRP A 211 4.25 9.00 27.33
N SER A 212 5.41 8.34 27.47
CA SER A 212 5.60 6.99 26.94
C SER A 212 4.73 5.92 27.62
N GLU A 213 4.27 6.16 28.85
CA GLU A 213 3.42 5.26 29.64
C GLU A 213 1.92 5.51 29.46
N PHE A 214 1.53 6.66 28.91
CA PHE A 214 0.11 7.02 28.69
C PHE A 214 -0.70 5.93 27.95
N PRO A 215 -0.18 5.23 26.91
CA PRO A 215 -0.92 4.13 26.29
C PRO A 215 -1.26 2.98 27.24
N LYS A 216 -0.40 2.69 28.22
CA LYS A 216 -0.67 1.65 29.24
C LYS A 216 -1.70 2.14 30.25
N VAL A 217 -1.64 3.43 30.62
CA VAL A 217 -2.66 4.08 31.45
C VAL A 217 -4.04 3.97 30.79
N LEU A 218 -4.14 4.29 29.50
CA LEU A 218 -5.39 4.14 28.74
C LEU A 218 -5.91 2.71 28.69
N GLN A 219 -5.02 1.72 28.48
CA GLN A 219 -5.42 0.30 28.48
C GLN A 219 -6.02 -0.10 29.84
N LYS A 220 -5.31 0.22 30.92
CA LYS A 220 -5.76 -0.08 32.29
C LYS A 220 -7.06 0.64 32.65
N ALA A 221 -7.23 1.89 32.23
CA ALA A 221 -8.45 2.67 32.48
C ALA A 221 -9.65 2.24 31.63
N ALA A 222 -9.43 1.48 30.55
CA ALA A 222 -10.49 0.92 29.72
C ALA A 222 -11.00 -0.43 30.23
N GLU A 223 -10.15 -1.22 30.89
CA GLU A 223 -10.48 -2.54 31.42
C GLU A 223 -11.61 -2.47 32.47
N GLY A 224 -12.66 -3.28 32.28
CA GLY A 224 -13.80 -3.37 33.19
C GLY A 224 -14.80 -2.21 33.10
N ALA A 225 -14.64 -1.28 32.15
CA ALA A 225 -15.64 -0.26 31.87
C ALA A 225 -16.86 -0.83 31.11
N GLU A 226 -18.05 -0.28 31.32
CA GLU A 226 -19.26 -0.72 30.60
C GLU A 226 -19.13 -0.61 29.07
N ASN A 227 -18.34 0.35 28.58
CA ASN A 227 -18.02 0.57 27.17
C ASN A 227 -16.56 0.22 26.82
N GLU A 228 -16.02 -0.84 27.44
CA GLU A 228 -14.65 -1.31 27.24
C GLU A 228 -14.33 -1.55 25.75
N ALA A 229 -15.26 -2.11 24.99
CA ALA A 229 -15.06 -2.44 23.58
C ALA A 229 -14.82 -1.18 22.73
N GLU A 230 -15.61 -0.13 22.94
CA GLU A 230 -15.52 1.15 22.25
C GLU A 230 -14.23 1.90 22.64
N ARG A 231 -13.86 1.88 23.93
CA ARG A 231 -12.58 2.44 24.41
C ARG A 231 -11.39 1.72 23.77
N LYS A 232 -11.41 0.38 23.74
CA LYS A 232 -10.38 -0.45 23.08
C LYS A 232 -10.28 -0.16 21.59
N HIS A 233 -11.40 0.07 20.92
CA HIS A 233 -11.42 0.44 19.50
C HIS A 233 -10.74 1.80 19.25
N ILE A 234 -11.03 2.82 20.06
CA ILE A 234 -10.35 4.12 20.00
C ILE A 234 -8.84 3.99 20.26
N ILE A 235 -8.43 3.24 21.29
CA ILE A 235 -7.00 2.98 21.57
C ILE A 235 -6.33 2.30 20.37
N LYS A 236 -7.01 1.37 19.71
CA LYS A 236 -6.51 0.71 18.50
C LYS A 236 -6.32 1.71 17.36
N MET A 237 -7.26 2.62 17.13
CA MET A 237 -7.13 3.66 16.10
C MET A 237 -5.99 4.63 16.41
N MET A 238 -5.82 5.05 17.66
CA MET A 238 -4.68 5.83 18.13
C MET A 238 -3.34 5.12 17.86
N LYS A 239 -3.29 3.80 18.08
CA LYS A 239 -2.10 2.98 17.77
C LYS A 239 -1.79 2.97 16.26
N VAL A 240 -2.82 2.89 15.41
CA VAL A 240 -2.65 2.98 13.94
C VAL A 240 -2.07 4.34 13.55
N MET A 241 -2.62 5.44 14.06
CA MET A 241 -2.12 6.80 13.78
C MET A 241 -0.64 6.93 14.14
N ARG A 242 -0.27 6.52 15.35
CA ARG A 242 1.12 6.57 15.83
C ARG A 242 2.08 5.71 15.01
N ALA A 243 1.63 4.55 14.53
CA ALA A 243 2.45 3.72 13.66
C ALA A 243 2.73 4.42 12.32
N LYS A 244 1.74 5.10 11.74
CA LYS A 244 1.90 5.91 10.52
C LYS A 244 2.83 7.11 10.76
N PHE A 245 2.69 7.79 11.89
CA PHE A 245 3.55 8.92 12.26
C PHE A 245 5.03 8.57 12.35
N LYS A 246 5.35 7.42 12.96
CA LYS A 246 6.73 6.90 13.01
C LYS A 246 7.31 6.58 11.64
N ALA A 247 6.45 6.23 10.69
CA ALA A 247 6.84 5.88 9.33
C ALA A 247 6.99 7.10 8.42
N LEU A 248 6.52 8.30 8.80
CA LEU A 248 6.53 9.50 7.95
C LEU A 248 7.89 9.81 7.30
N PRO A 249 9.04 9.78 8.01
CA PRO A 249 10.33 10.10 7.38
C PRO A 249 10.75 9.11 6.29
N THR A 250 10.21 7.90 6.33
CA THR A 250 10.50 6.81 5.39
C THR A 250 9.36 6.54 4.41
N ASP A 251 8.26 7.29 4.52
CA ASP A 251 7.12 7.16 3.62
C ASP A 251 7.46 7.82 2.28
N ASP A 252 7.46 7.03 1.21
CA ASP A 252 7.70 7.49 -0.17
C ASP A 252 6.75 8.65 -0.59
N GLU A 253 5.60 8.80 0.06
CA GLU A 253 4.63 9.86 -0.20
C GLU A 253 4.79 11.08 0.72
N PHE A 254 5.68 11.07 1.70
CA PHE A 254 5.98 12.23 2.54
C PHE A 254 6.96 13.18 1.82
N PRO A 255 6.94 14.50 2.08
CA PRO A 255 7.93 15.41 1.55
C PRO A 255 9.38 14.97 1.84
N ASP A 256 10.23 15.03 0.80
CA ASP A 256 11.65 14.75 0.95
C ASP A 256 12.32 15.81 1.86
N LEU A 257 12.69 15.37 3.06
CA LEU A 257 13.34 16.21 4.07
C LEU A 257 14.67 16.77 3.56
N LEU A 258 15.39 16.04 2.70
CA LEU A 258 16.66 16.53 2.13
C LEU A 258 16.40 17.72 1.21
N SER A 259 15.39 17.62 0.35
CA SER A 259 14.96 18.73 -0.48
C SER A 259 14.51 19.93 0.35
N ILE A 260 13.83 19.73 1.48
CA ILE A 260 13.41 20.83 2.36
C ILE A 260 14.61 21.47 3.05
N ALA A 261 15.53 20.66 3.59
CA ALA A 261 16.74 21.16 4.27
C ALA A 261 17.67 21.97 3.35
N ARG A 262 17.58 21.77 2.02
CA ARG A 262 18.35 22.51 1.00
C ARG A 262 17.64 23.75 0.45
N ASP A 263 16.32 23.87 0.62
CA ASP A 263 15.52 24.92 0.00
C ASP A 263 14.90 25.81 1.08
N VAL A 264 15.46 27.02 1.21
CA VAL A 264 15.03 28.02 2.19
C VAL A 264 13.56 28.42 2.00
N ASN A 265 13.10 28.54 0.74
CA ASN A 265 11.70 28.90 0.48
C ASN A 265 10.73 27.85 1.01
N LYS A 266 11.12 26.56 0.95
CA LYS A 266 10.31 25.47 1.53
C LYS A 266 10.32 25.52 3.05
N GLN A 267 11.43 25.91 3.68
CA GLN A 267 11.52 26.08 5.13
C GLN A 267 10.61 27.21 5.61
N GLU A 268 10.71 28.38 4.99
CA GLU A 268 9.83 29.53 5.30
C GLU A 268 8.36 29.20 5.07
N MET A 269 8.03 28.49 3.99
CA MET A 269 6.65 28.10 3.71
C MET A 269 6.07 27.15 4.77
N LEU A 270 6.90 26.26 5.32
CA LEU A 270 6.46 25.28 6.32
C LEU A 270 6.46 25.87 7.73
N PHE A 271 7.48 26.63 8.15
CA PHE A 271 7.63 27.11 9.54
C PHE A 271 7.57 28.62 9.71
N GLY A 272 7.60 29.39 8.64
CA GLY A 272 7.64 30.86 8.67
C GLY A 272 9.04 31.42 8.97
N GLU A 273 10.06 30.57 9.02
CA GLU A 273 11.46 30.94 9.29
C GLU A 273 12.42 29.89 8.69
N GLU A 274 13.67 30.29 8.49
CA GLU A 274 14.73 29.38 8.05
C GLU A 274 15.18 28.44 9.18
N PHE A 275 15.72 27.28 8.79
CA PHE A 275 16.44 26.44 9.75
C PHE A 275 17.78 27.07 10.16
N PRO A 276 18.16 26.96 11.45
CA PRO A 276 19.51 27.32 11.89
C PRO A 276 20.58 26.66 11.02
N GLN A 277 21.66 27.38 10.72
CA GLN A 277 22.70 26.90 9.79
C GLN A 277 23.24 25.52 10.20
N ALA A 278 23.57 25.35 11.48
CA ALA A 278 24.06 24.09 12.03
C ALA A 278 23.07 22.92 11.86
N MET A 279 21.77 23.21 11.91
CA MET A 279 20.71 22.22 11.70
C MET A 279 20.61 21.84 10.22
N ARG A 280 20.71 22.81 9.29
CA ARG A 280 20.75 22.54 7.85
C ARG A 280 21.91 21.62 7.50
N ASP A 281 23.11 21.94 7.98
CA ASP A 281 24.32 21.19 7.67
C ASP A 281 24.24 19.75 8.21
N ALA A 282 23.76 19.57 9.45
CA ALA A 282 23.58 18.25 10.05
C ALA A 282 22.52 17.41 9.31
N LEU A 283 21.36 17.99 8.99
CA LEU A 283 20.30 17.31 8.25
C LEU A 283 20.75 16.93 6.84
N GLN A 284 21.44 17.83 6.13
CA GLN A 284 21.97 17.54 4.80
C GLN A 284 23.00 16.41 4.83
N SER A 285 23.91 16.40 5.82
CA SER A 285 24.91 15.34 5.99
C SER A 285 24.29 13.96 6.24
N ILE A 286 23.24 13.91 7.07
CA ILE A 286 22.61 12.63 7.46
C ILE A 286 21.66 12.11 6.38
N LEU A 287 20.86 12.99 5.79
CA LEU A 287 19.88 12.62 4.77
C LEU A 287 20.53 12.32 3.42
N SER A 288 21.64 12.99 3.06
CA SER A 288 22.38 12.69 1.82
C SER A 288 22.99 11.30 1.80
N LYS A 289 23.35 10.74 2.97
CA LYS A 289 23.84 9.36 3.10
C LYS A 289 22.70 8.32 3.07
N GLN A 290 21.45 8.72 3.35
CA GLN A 290 20.26 7.87 3.23
C GLN A 290 19.63 7.92 1.83
N SER A 291 19.81 9.00 1.06
CA SER A 291 19.43 9.10 -0.35
C SER A 291 20.56 8.55 -1.24
N ASN A 292 20.45 7.31 -1.74
CA ASN A 292 21.39 6.63 -2.64
C ASN A 292 22.45 7.51 -3.37
N GLY A 293 23.72 7.38 -2.95
CA GLY A 293 24.94 7.51 -3.77
C GLY A 293 25.38 8.90 -4.21
N ILE A 294 26.28 9.53 -3.42
CA ILE A 294 27.26 10.50 -3.94
C ILE A 294 28.64 10.09 -3.40
N ILE A 295 29.56 9.81 -4.32
CA ILE A 295 30.99 9.66 -4.08
C ILE A 295 31.58 11.08 -3.94
N VAL A 296 32.39 11.30 -2.91
CA VAL A 296 33.20 12.52 -2.74
C VAL A 296 34.31 12.50 -3.80
N ASP A 297 34.56 13.63 -4.46
CA ASP A 297 35.59 13.75 -5.50
C ASP A 297 37.02 13.69 -4.95
N ASP A 298 37.98 13.56 -5.87
CA ASP A 298 39.42 13.40 -5.61
C ASP A 298 40.11 14.62 -4.97
N ALA A 299 39.36 15.60 -4.43
CA ALA A 299 39.90 16.85 -3.87
C ALA A 299 39.68 17.03 -2.35
N GLY A 300 38.91 16.17 -1.70
CA GLY A 300 39.00 15.94 -0.25
C GLY A 300 38.95 17.16 0.68
N GLU A 301 37.88 17.97 0.67
CA GLU A 301 37.43 18.70 1.88
C GLU A 301 35.91 18.99 1.89
N LEU A 302 35.20 18.30 2.80
CA LEU A 302 34.31 18.90 3.82
C LEU A 302 34.13 17.86 4.94
N ASP A 303 35.08 17.88 5.87
CA ASP A 303 35.04 17.10 7.11
C ASP A 303 34.03 17.75 8.08
N LEU A 304 32.85 17.15 8.20
CA LEU A 304 32.00 17.34 9.36
C LEU A 304 32.07 16.05 10.18
N GLN A 305 32.96 16.04 11.17
CA GLN A 305 33.05 15.00 12.19
C GLN A 305 31.72 14.90 12.96
N VAL A 306 30.79 14.10 12.45
CA VAL A 306 29.71 13.51 13.26
C VAL A 306 30.15 12.09 13.60
N ASP A 307 31.29 11.97 14.29
CA ASP A 307 31.94 10.71 14.59
C ASP A 307 31.56 10.18 15.99
N ASP A 308 30.26 10.27 16.32
CA ASP A 308 29.67 9.47 17.39
C ASP A 308 28.34 8.89 16.91
N THR A 309 28.23 7.56 16.99
CA THR A 309 27.01 6.80 16.68
C THR A 309 25.79 7.38 17.41
N LYS A 310 26.00 7.92 18.62
CA LYS A 310 24.92 8.56 19.40
C LYS A 310 24.43 9.86 18.76
N THR A 311 25.33 10.71 18.26
CA THR A 311 24.96 11.97 17.58
C THR A 311 24.18 11.69 16.30
N LYS A 312 24.58 10.66 15.55
CA LYS A 312 23.83 10.19 14.37
C LYS A 312 22.42 9.72 14.75
N GLN A 313 22.29 8.87 15.76
CA GLN A 313 21.00 8.38 16.26
C GLN A 313 20.09 9.51 16.75
N TRP A 314 20.65 10.55 17.36
CA TRP A 314 19.88 11.71 17.80
C TRP A 314 19.28 12.47 16.63
N TRP A 315 20.07 12.74 15.60
CA TRP A 315 19.57 13.42 14.42
C TRP A 315 18.59 12.56 13.61
N GLU A 316 18.80 11.24 13.55
CA GLU A 316 17.80 10.31 13.00
C GLU A 316 16.48 10.32 13.80
N ALA A 317 16.52 10.48 15.12
CA ALA A 317 15.31 10.67 15.92
C ALA A 317 14.73 12.09 15.74
N SER A 318 15.57 13.11 15.53
CA SER A 318 15.12 14.48 15.27
C SER A 318 14.42 14.63 13.92
N THR A 319 14.79 13.86 12.89
CA THR A 319 14.06 13.88 11.60
C THR A 319 12.62 13.39 11.75
N GLU A 320 12.38 12.40 12.62
CA GLU A 320 11.03 11.96 12.99
C GLU A 320 10.24 13.10 13.65
N LEU A 321 10.83 13.77 14.64
CA LEU A 321 10.18 14.90 15.33
C LEU A 321 9.89 16.07 14.38
N ILE A 322 10.84 16.44 13.52
CA ILE A 322 10.66 17.52 12.54
C ILE A 322 9.53 17.16 11.56
N SER A 323 9.48 15.91 11.09
CA SER A 323 8.39 15.42 10.22
C SER A 323 7.03 15.49 10.89
N LEU A 324 6.96 15.14 12.17
CA LEU A 324 5.76 15.26 12.99
C LEU A 324 5.30 16.72 13.13
N LEU A 325 6.24 17.66 13.35
CA LEU A 325 5.92 19.08 13.46
C LEU A 325 5.36 19.64 12.15
N PHE A 326 5.94 19.26 11.00
CA PHE A 326 5.42 19.62 9.68
C PHE A 326 3.99 19.13 9.47
N PHE A 327 3.79 17.83 9.70
CA PHE A 327 2.50 17.20 9.54
C PHE A 327 1.46 17.85 10.46
N SER A 328 1.81 18.10 11.73
CA SER A 328 0.90 18.67 12.72
C SER A 328 0.47 20.09 12.35
N LYS A 329 1.42 20.94 11.94
CA LYS A 329 1.10 22.32 11.54
C LYS A 329 0.17 22.33 10.33
N PHE A 330 0.49 21.54 9.30
CA PHE A 330 -0.36 21.41 8.13
C PHE A 330 -1.74 20.84 8.47
N ALA A 331 -1.81 19.83 9.34
CA ALA A 331 -3.08 19.25 9.77
C ALA A 331 -3.96 20.28 10.48
N LEU A 332 -3.40 21.16 11.31
CA LEU A 332 -4.15 22.18 12.03
C LEU A 332 -4.61 23.33 11.12
N GLU A 333 -3.74 23.82 10.24
CA GLU A 333 -3.98 25.03 9.44
C GLU A 333 -4.63 24.77 8.08
N ARG A 334 -4.43 23.59 7.49
CA ARG A 334 -4.77 23.30 6.08
C ARG A 334 -5.70 22.10 5.90
N ILE A 335 -6.03 21.35 6.96
CA ILE A 335 -7.25 20.53 6.93
C ILE A 335 -8.43 21.49 7.03
N THR A 336 -9.24 21.56 5.97
CA THR A 336 -10.36 22.48 5.87
C THR A 336 -11.69 21.74 5.94
N LEU A 337 -12.60 22.29 6.73
CA LEU A 337 -13.97 21.84 6.95
C LEU A 337 -14.93 22.86 6.34
N VAL A 338 -15.97 22.39 5.66
CA VAL A 338 -17.15 23.25 5.42
C VAL A 338 -18.08 23.04 6.60
N VAL A 339 -18.30 24.09 7.38
CA VAL A 339 -19.16 24.05 8.57
C VAL A 339 -20.48 24.69 8.21
N VAL A 340 -21.53 23.87 8.18
CA VAL A 340 -22.90 24.36 8.03
C VAL A 340 -23.51 24.52 9.42
N THR A 341 -23.72 25.76 9.83
CA THR A 341 -24.38 26.09 11.09
C THR A 341 -25.85 26.39 10.85
N ALA A 342 -26.72 25.45 11.26
CA ALA A 342 -28.16 25.63 11.20
C ALA A 342 -28.70 26.36 12.43
N THR A 343 -29.79 27.09 12.25
CA THR A 343 -30.48 27.81 13.34
C THR A 343 -31.37 26.90 14.20
N THR A 344 -31.87 25.81 13.63
CA THR A 344 -32.64 24.78 14.32
C THR A 344 -32.20 23.38 13.87
N GLU A 345 -32.57 22.38 14.67
CA GLU A 345 -32.27 20.98 14.39
C GLU A 345 -32.99 20.46 13.14
N ASP A 346 -34.26 20.81 12.94
CA ASP A 346 -35.03 20.42 11.74
C ASP A 346 -34.35 20.87 10.44
N PHE A 347 -33.87 22.11 10.38
CA PHE A 347 -33.16 22.61 9.20
C PHE A 347 -31.80 21.93 9.02
N ALA A 348 -31.13 21.54 10.11
CA ALA A 348 -29.91 20.76 10.01
C ALA A 348 -30.17 19.39 9.36
N PHE A 349 -31.30 18.75 9.68
CA PHE A 349 -31.72 17.50 9.06
C PHE A 349 -32.10 17.67 7.59
N ASP A 350 -32.82 18.74 7.22
CA ASP A 350 -33.13 19.03 5.81
C ASP A 350 -31.86 19.19 4.96
N VAL A 351 -30.85 19.91 5.48
CA VAL A 351 -29.55 20.05 4.80
C VAL A 351 -28.82 18.72 4.73
N PHE A 352 -28.85 17.93 5.80
CA PHE A 352 -28.23 16.61 5.86
C PHE A 352 -28.80 15.67 4.80
N GLU A 353 -30.13 15.60 4.65
CA GLU A 353 -30.77 14.78 3.64
C GLU A 353 -30.42 15.26 2.22
N ALA A 354 -30.47 16.58 1.99
CA ALA A 354 -30.14 17.15 0.70
C ALA A 354 -28.70 16.83 0.26
N LEU A 355 -27.71 16.93 1.17
CA LEU A 355 -26.31 16.64 0.87
C LEU A 355 -26.06 15.14 0.61
N ASN A 356 -26.70 14.25 1.38
CA ASN A 356 -26.52 12.80 1.22
C ASN A 356 -27.26 12.20 0.01
N THR A 357 -28.22 12.94 -0.57
CA THR A 357 -28.94 12.51 -1.78
C THR A 357 -28.20 12.91 -3.07
N THR A 358 -27.11 13.69 -2.97
CA THR A 358 -26.34 14.13 -4.16
C THR A 358 -25.54 12.98 -4.79
N GLY A 359 -25.52 12.96 -6.13
CA GLY A 359 -25.21 11.78 -6.95
C GLY A 359 -23.77 11.24 -6.91
N GLN A 360 -23.55 10.17 -7.68
CA GLN A 360 -22.28 9.46 -7.76
C GLN A 360 -21.14 10.37 -8.26
N PRO A 361 -19.95 10.35 -7.62
CA PRO A 361 -18.83 11.17 -8.06
C PRO A 361 -18.37 10.74 -9.44
N LEU A 362 -18.08 11.72 -10.31
CA LEU A 362 -17.47 11.49 -11.62
C LEU A 362 -16.00 11.08 -11.48
N THR A 363 -15.56 10.15 -12.32
CA THR A 363 -14.16 9.72 -12.44
C THR A 363 -13.29 10.85 -12.97
N ALA A 364 -11.96 10.74 -12.78
CA ALA A 364 -11.03 11.73 -13.30
C ALA A 364 -11.09 11.85 -14.83
N ILE A 365 -11.34 10.74 -15.54
CA ILE A 365 -11.47 10.71 -17.01
C ILE A 365 -12.75 11.43 -17.45
N GLU A 366 -13.87 11.24 -16.76
CA GLU A 366 -15.13 11.95 -17.03
C GLU A 366 -14.95 13.46 -16.84
N THR A 367 -14.32 13.90 -15.75
CA THR A 367 -14.09 15.32 -15.49
C THR A 367 -13.02 15.95 -16.39
N PHE A 368 -12.14 15.14 -16.99
CA PHE A 368 -11.13 15.58 -17.93
C PHE A 368 -11.69 15.81 -19.34
N THR A 369 -12.72 15.07 -19.73
CA THR A 369 -13.29 15.09 -21.09
C THR A 369 -13.67 16.50 -21.57
N PRO A 370 -14.30 17.38 -20.77
CA PRO A 370 -14.59 18.77 -21.18
C PRO A 370 -13.36 19.54 -21.67
N LYS A 371 -12.17 19.30 -21.09
CA LYS A 371 -10.93 19.96 -21.52
C LYS A 371 -10.49 19.50 -22.91
N VAL A 372 -10.74 18.23 -23.25
CA VAL A 372 -10.49 17.70 -24.60
C VAL A 372 -11.49 18.26 -25.61
N VAL A 373 -12.78 18.35 -25.24
CA VAL A 373 -13.79 18.98 -26.10
C VAL A 373 -13.41 20.43 -26.39
N GLN A 374 -12.93 21.17 -25.39
CA GLN A 374 -12.47 22.54 -25.57
C GLN A 374 -11.25 22.65 -26.51
N SER A 375 -10.29 21.71 -26.43
CA SER A 375 -9.10 21.75 -27.29
C SER A 375 -9.39 21.38 -28.74
N VAL A 376 -10.34 20.46 -28.97
CA VAL A 376 -10.75 20.04 -30.33
C VAL A 376 -11.74 21.03 -30.95
N GLY A 377 -12.63 21.59 -30.12
CA GLY A 377 -13.78 22.39 -30.55
C GLY A 377 -15.07 21.58 -30.55
N LEU A 378 -16.15 22.19 -30.09
CA LEU A 378 -17.47 21.56 -29.93
C LEU A 378 -18.03 20.96 -31.23
N VAL A 379 -17.79 21.62 -32.38
CA VAL A 379 -18.31 21.19 -33.68
C VAL A 379 -17.59 19.92 -34.16
N ASP A 380 -16.26 19.88 -34.02
CA ASP A 380 -15.44 18.83 -34.62
C ASP A 380 -15.28 17.60 -33.72
N TYR A 381 -15.53 17.74 -32.40
CA TYR A 381 -15.28 16.70 -31.41
C TYR A 381 -15.96 15.37 -31.73
N ASN A 382 -17.23 15.37 -32.13
CA ASN A 382 -17.96 14.12 -32.39
C ASN A 382 -17.37 13.28 -33.53
N SER A 383 -16.72 13.93 -34.51
CA SER A 383 -16.04 13.26 -35.62
C SER A 383 -14.54 13.05 -35.39
N SER A 384 -14.00 13.54 -34.27
CA SER A 384 -12.57 13.60 -34.02
C SER A 384 -11.99 12.25 -33.59
N GLU A 385 -10.68 12.09 -33.75
CA GLU A 385 -9.99 10.89 -33.31
C GLU A 385 -9.94 10.82 -31.77
N GLU A 386 -9.79 11.96 -31.10
CA GLU A 386 -9.79 12.10 -29.65
C GLU A 386 -11.08 11.54 -29.03
N LYS A 387 -12.24 11.77 -29.65
CA LYS A 387 -13.52 11.20 -29.21
C LYS A 387 -13.50 9.67 -29.25
N LYS A 388 -13.05 9.07 -30.35
CA LYS A 388 -12.94 7.60 -30.47
C LYS A 388 -12.01 7.00 -29.41
N GLN A 389 -10.88 7.66 -29.15
CA GLN A 389 -9.90 7.21 -28.17
C GLN A 389 -10.45 7.33 -26.73
N ILE A 390 -11.11 8.44 -26.39
CA ILE A 390 -11.79 8.61 -25.10
C ILE A 390 -12.92 7.57 -24.91
N ASP A 391 -13.69 7.29 -25.96
CA ASP A 391 -14.76 6.30 -25.90
C ASP A 391 -14.23 4.88 -25.63
N SER A 392 -13.02 4.55 -26.10
CA SER A 392 -12.34 3.31 -25.74
C SER A 392 -12.08 3.23 -24.24
N ALA A 393 -11.61 4.32 -23.63
CA ALA A 393 -11.41 4.38 -22.19
C ALA A 393 -12.74 4.29 -21.43
N PHE A 394 -13.80 4.95 -21.91
CA PHE A 394 -15.13 4.82 -21.32
C PHE A 394 -15.72 3.42 -21.44
N ALA A 395 -15.51 2.72 -22.56
CA ALA A 395 -15.97 1.36 -22.74
C ALA A 395 -15.34 0.42 -21.69
N TYR A 396 -14.03 0.59 -21.44
CA TYR A 396 -13.35 -0.10 -20.34
C TYR A 396 -13.99 0.23 -18.99
N LEU A 397 -14.19 1.51 -18.64
CA LEU A 397 -14.79 1.87 -17.35
C LEU A 397 -16.23 1.32 -17.19
N LYS A 398 -17.05 1.35 -18.25
CA LYS A 398 -18.45 0.90 -18.23
C LYS A 398 -18.63 -0.61 -18.04
N LYS A 399 -17.58 -1.43 -18.16
CA LYS A 399 -17.67 -2.85 -17.78
C LYS A 399 -17.91 -3.06 -16.28
N ALA A 400 -17.57 -2.07 -15.44
CA ALA A 400 -17.99 -2.07 -14.04
C ALA A 400 -19.40 -1.50 -13.89
N THR A 401 -20.29 -2.28 -13.28
CA THR A 401 -21.70 -1.90 -13.06
C THR A 401 -21.86 -0.95 -11.87
N LYS A 402 -21.04 -1.12 -10.82
CA LYS A 402 -21.07 -0.27 -9.62
C LYS A 402 -20.19 0.96 -9.79
N ALA A 403 -20.63 2.10 -9.26
CA ALA A 403 -19.89 3.35 -9.31
C ALA A 403 -18.51 3.26 -8.63
N GLU A 404 -18.44 2.60 -7.48
CA GLU A 404 -17.19 2.39 -6.75
C GLU A 404 -16.18 1.57 -7.57
N ASP A 405 -16.64 0.52 -8.25
CA ASP A 405 -15.79 -0.29 -9.12
C ASP A 405 -15.31 0.50 -10.35
N ARG A 406 -16.16 1.39 -10.90
CA ARG A 406 -15.77 2.32 -11.97
C ARG A 406 -14.68 3.29 -11.51
N GLN A 407 -14.82 3.83 -10.30
CA GLN A 407 -13.81 4.70 -9.70
C GLN A 407 -12.50 3.95 -9.47
N LYS A 408 -12.56 2.73 -8.93
CA LYS A 408 -11.38 1.87 -8.74
C LYS A 408 -10.67 1.57 -10.05
N ARG A 409 -11.40 1.16 -11.10
CA ARG A 409 -10.84 0.90 -12.43
C ARG A 409 -10.22 2.14 -13.06
N SER A 410 -10.87 3.30 -12.92
CA SER A 410 -10.31 4.58 -13.38
C SER A 410 -9.03 4.92 -12.65
N ALA A 411 -8.99 4.75 -11.32
CA ALA A 411 -7.81 5.05 -10.52
C ALA A 411 -6.63 4.14 -10.90
N GLU A 412 -6.87 2.83 -11.03
CA GLU A 412 -5.82 1.87 -11.41
C GLU A 412 -5.27 2.13 -12.82
N LEU A 413 -6.15 2.45 -13.77
CA LEU A 413 -5.75 2.85 -15.11
C LEU A 413 -4.90 4.13 -15.08
N LEU A 414 -5.30 5.14 -14.31
CA LEU A 414 -4.59 6.43 -14.27
C LEU A 414 -3.25 6.36 -13.53
N VAL A 415 -3.11 5.51 -12.51
CA VAL A 415 -1.81 5.25 -11.86
C VAL A 415 -0.85 4.58 -12.84
N ALA A 416 -1.32 3.60 -13.61
CA ALA A 416 -0.50 2.98 -14.66
C ALA A 416 -0.18 3.98 -15.77
N PHE A 417 -1.14 4.82 -16.15
CA PHE A 417 -0.98 5.83 -17.20
C PHE A 417 0.00 6.92 -16.82
N SER A 418 -0.03 7.41 -15.58
CA SER A 418 0.94 8.43 -15.14
C SER A 418 2.37 7.92 -15.21
N LEU A 419 2.58 6.65 -14.86
CA LEU A 419 3.89 6.02 -14.95
C LEU A 419 4.31 5.82 -16.41
N ALA A 420 3.40 5.34 -17.26
CA ALA A 420 3.68 5.17 -18.69
C ALA A 420 3.94 6.51 -19.40
N GLU A 421 3.26 7.58 -18.98
CA GLU A 421 3.27 8.87 -19.67
C GLU A 421 4.40 9.78 -19.19
N LYS A 422 4.63 9.89 -17.87
CA LYS A 422 5.63 10.80 -17.28
C LYS A 422 6.73 10.11 -16.48
N GLY A 423 6.62 8.81 -16.21
CA GLY A 423 7.56 8.11 -15.32
C GLY A 423 7.28 8.40 -13.85
N GLU A 424 6.13 8.99 -13.52
CA GLU A 424 5.82 9.43 -12.17
C GLU A 424 4.91 8.45 -11.44
N LYS A 425 5.22 8.18 -10.16
CA LYS A 425 4.30 7.53 -9.23
C LYS A 425 3.13 8.49 -8.96
N ARG A 426 1.91 7.97 -9.01
CA ARG A 426 0.70 8.71 -8.61
C ARG A 426 -0.14 7.93 -7.62
N SER A 427 -0.90 8.67 -6.84
CA SER A 427 -1.81 8.12 -5.85
C SER A 427 -3.12 7.65 -6.50
N LYS A 428 -3.90 6.84 -5.77
CA LYS A 428 -5.28 6.51 -6.16
C LYS A 428 -6.27 7.65 -5.84
N ASN A 429 -5.81 8.79 -5.31
CA ASN A 429 -6.67 9.91 -4.94
C ASN A 429 -7.23 10.61 -6.19
N LEU A 430 -8.55 10.86 -6.18
CA LEU A 430 -9.26 11.43 -7.33
C LEU A 430 -8.82 12.86 -7.65
N ALA A 431 -8.50 13.67 -6.65
CA ALA A 431 -8.05 15.05 -6.85
C ALA A 431 -6.67 15.10 -7.53
N ASP A 432 -5.73 14.27 -7.08
CA ASP A 432 -4.39 14.12 -7.69
C ASP A 432 -4.51 13.62 -9.14
N GLN A 433 -5.39 12.65 -9.40
CA GLN A 433 -5.64 12.15 -10.77
C GLN A 433 -6.21 13.21 -11.70
N ARG A 434 -7.25 13.94 -11.27
CA ARG A 434 -7.86 15.03 -12.06
C ARG A 434 -6.83 16.08 -12.44
N ARG A 435 -6.06 16.50 -11.44
CA ARG A 435 -4.97 17.45 -11.55
C ARG A 435 -3.90 16.98 -12.54
N PHE A 436 -3.42 15.74 -12.40
CA PHE A 436 -2.45 15.14 -13.32
C PHE A 436 -2.94 15.19 -14.77
N MET A 437 -4.20 14.78 -15.01
CA MET A 437 -4.79 14.80 -16.35
C MET A 437 -4.87 16.21 -16.92
N HIS A 438 -5.33 17.18 -16.11
CA HIS A 438 -5.45 18.57 -16.54
C HIS A 438 -4.10 19.24 -16.80
N GLU A 439 -3.14 19.09 -15.90
CA GLU A 439 -1.81 19.71 -16.01
C GLU A 439 -1.03 19.11 -17.16
N THR A 440 -0.97 17.78 -17.24
CA THR A 440 -0.17 17.10 -18.27
C THR A 440 -0.68 17.38 -19.67
N PHE A 441 -2.01 17.29 -19.86
CA PHE A 441 -2.63 17.64 -21.14
C PHE A 441 -2.50 19.13 -21.48
N GLY A 442 -2.57 20.00 -20.46
CA GLY A 442 -2.39 21.44 -20.63
C GLY A 442 -0.96 21.84 -21.00
N ALA A 443 0.03 21.05 -20.58
CA ALA A 443 1.44 21.24 -20.90
C ALA A 443 1.82 20.75 -22.31
N CYS A 444 0.95 20.01 -22.99
CA CYS A 444 1.17 19.60 -24.38
C CYS A 444 1.24 20.82 -25.30
N THR A 445 2.33 20.94 -26.06
CA THR A 445 2.65 22.14 -26.86
C THR A 445 1.97 22.16 -28.24
N SER A 446 1.43 21.02 -28.69
CA SER A 446 0.82 20.90 -30.02
C SER A 446 -0.41 19.98 -30.01
N ARG A 447 -1.29 20.15 -31.00
CA ARG A 447 -2.44 19.27 -31.22
C ARG A 447 -2.02 17.81 -31.42
N LYS A 448 -0.89 17.58 -32.10
CA LYS A 448 -0.35 16.22 -32.31
C LYS A 448 0.04 15.57 -30.98
N ASP A 449 0.68 16.32 -30.07
CA ASP A 449 1.05 15.79 -28.75
C ASP A 449 -0.19 15.54 -27.87
N GLN A 450 -1.18 16.43 -27.91
CA GLN A 450 -2.48 16.20 -27.25
C GLN A 450 -3.18 14.92 -27.75
N GLN A 451 -3.16 14.69 -29.07
CA GLN A 451 -3.69 13.46 -29.66
C GLN A 451 -2.92 12.22 -29.22
N GLN A 452 -1.59 12.29 -29.17
CA GLN A 452 -0.76 11.17 -28.69
C GLN A 452 -1.00 10.88 -27.21
N PHE A 453 -1.17 11.89 -26.36
CA PHE A 453 -1.52 11.72 -24.95
C PHE A 453 -2.84 10.96 -24.77
N ILE A 454 -3.89 11.37 -25.51
CA ILE A 454 -5.20 10.71 -25.45
C ILE A 454 -5.13 9.30 -26.04
N ARG A 455 -4.41 9.11 -27.14
CA ARG A 455 -4.19 7.79 -27.74
C ARG A 455 -3.47 6.85 -26.77
N HIS A 456 -2.47 7.35 -26.04
CA HIS A 456 -1.75 6.54 -25.07
C HIS A 456 -2.63 6.11 -23.90
N LEU A 457 -3.52 6.99 -23.39
CA LEU A 457 -4.54 6.62 -22.41
C LEU A 457 -5.45 5.51 -22.95
N ALA A 458 -5.88 5.64 -24.20
CA ALA A 458 -6.75 4.65 -24.85
C ALA A 458 -6.03 3.31 -25.06
N ASP A 459 -4.77 3.30 -25.49
CA ASP A 459 -3.97 2.09 -25.65
C ASP A 459 -3.80 1.36 -24.32
N LEU A 460 -3.53 2.10 -23.24
CA LEU A 460 -3.49 1.54 -21.90
C LEU A 460 -4.85 0.96 -21.47
N SER A 461 -5.95 1.65 -21.77
CA SER A 461 -7.29 1.14 -21.48
C SER A 461 -7.60 -0.16 -22.22
N ARG A 462 -7.18 -0.30 -23.49
CA ARG A 462 -7.32 -1.55 -24.28
C ARG A 462 -6.49 -2.68 -23.70
N PHE A 463 -5.28 -2.37 -23.25
CA PHE A 463 -4.41 -3.33 -22.57
C PHE A 463 -5.07 -3.87 -21.31
N PHE A 464 -5.59 -3.00 -20.44
CA PHE A 464 -6.34 -3.43 -19.25
C PHE A 464 -7.66 -4.15 -19.57
N ASP A 465 -8.23 -3.89 -20.74
CA ASP A 465 -9.50 -4.48 -21.15
C ASP A 465 -9.38 -5.92 -21.67
N SER A 466 -8.26 -6.23 -22.34
CA SER A 466 -8.10 -7.48 -23.12
C SER A 466 -6.83 -8.27 -22.82
N THR A 467 -5.75 -7.61 -22.38
CA THR A 467 -4.45 -8.24 -22.13
C THR A 467 -4.22 -8.48 -20.64
N TRP A 468 -4.44 -7.46 -19.80
CA TRP A 468 -4.26 -7.49 -18.34
C TRP A 468 -5.55 -7.87 -17.61
N VAL A 469 -6.15 -8.99 -18.03
CA VAL A 469 -7.43 -9.48 -17.52
C VAL A 469 -7.23 -10.45 -16.37
N ASP A 470 -8.21 -10.60 -15.49
CA ASP A 470 -8.26 -11.62 -14.43
C ASP A 470 -9.01 -12.91 -14.85
N GLY A 471 -8.94 -13.95 -14.02
CA GLY A 471 -9.65 -15.21 -14.24
C GLY A 471 -9.12 -16.09 -15.39
N SER A 472 -10.03 -16.86 -15.99
CA SER A 472 -9.75 -17.89 -17.00
C SER A 472 -9.76 -17.37 -18.45
N ILE A 473 -9.95 -16.07 -18.65
CA ILE A 473 -9.93 -15.46 -19.98
C ILE A 473 -8.48 -15.38 -20.46
N ARG A 474 -8.19 -16.03 -21.59
CA ARG A 474 -6.87 -15.96 -22.22
C ARG A 474 -6.54 -14.53 -22.65
N PRO A 475 -5.40 -13.95 -22.22
CA PRO A 475 -4.94 -12.63 -22.65
C PRO A 475 -4.87 -12.45 -24.17
N GLN A 476 -5.29 -11.28 -24.63
CA GLN A 476 -5.33 -10.91 -26.05
C GLN A 476 -4.80 -9.49 -26.25
N VAL A 477 -4.27 -9.21 -27.43
CA VAL A 477 -3.93 -7.86 -27.88
C VAL A 477 -4.87 -7.49 -29.02
N GLY A 478 -5.87 -6.65 -28.73
CA GLY A 478 -6.99 -6.43 -29.64
C GLY A 478 -7.79 -7.71 -29.83
N THR A 479 -7.79 -8.26 -31.04
CA THR A 479 -8.45 -9.54 -31.37
C THR A 479 -7.48 -10.73 -31.42
N ILE A 480 -6.19 -10.50 -31.19
CA ILE A 480 -5.14 -11.50 -31.34
C ILE A 480 -4.91 -12.19 -30.00
N LYS A 481 -5.19 -13.50 -29.94
CA LYS A 481 -4.88 -14.31 -28.76
C LYS A 481 -3.37 -14.48 -28.63
N LEU A 482 -2.85 -14.27 -27.43
CA LEU A 482 -1.45 -14.54 -27.14
C LEU A 482 -1.17 -16.04 -27.13
N ASP A 483 0.05 -16.39 -27.53
CA ASP A 483 0.56 -17.76 -27.41
C ASP A 483 0.58 -18.23 -25.94
N ASP A 484 0.75 -19.53 -25.72
CA ASP A 484 0.67 -20.13 -24.39
C ASP A 484 1.63 -19.49 -23.38
N LEU A 485 2.85 -19.15 -23.82
CA LEU A 485 3.90 -18.68 -22.94
C LEU A 485 3.72 -17.20 -22.57
N ALA A 486 3.42 -16.34 -23.54
CA ALA A 486 3.11 -14.94 -23.31
C ALA A 486 1.82 -14.79 -22.48
N ALA A 487 0.79 -15.58 -22.80
CA ALA A 487 -0.45 -15.60 -22.02
C ALA A 487 -0.20 -16.05 -20.57
N LEU A 488 0.60 -17.09 -20.35
CA LEU A 488 1.01 -17.55 -19.02
C LEU A 488 1.77 -16.46 -18.26
N CYS A 489 2.76 -15.82 -18.90
CA CYS A 489 3.57 -14.79 -18.26
C CYS A 489 2.73 -13.59 -17.80
N ILE A 490 1.85 -13.09 -18.67
CA ILE A 490 0.97 -11.96 -18.33
C ILE A 490 -0.02 -12.36 -17.23
N ARG A 491 -0.66 -13.52 -17.36
CA ARG A 491 -1.58 -14.07 -16.34
C ARG A 491 -0.90 -14.21 -14.98
N PHE A 492 0.32 -14.73 -14.94
CA PHE A 492 1.10 -14.84 -13.70
C PHE A 492 1.35 -13.46 -13.08
N LEU A 493 1.75 -12.45 -13.85
CA LEU A 493 1.98 -11.10 -13.32
C LEU A 493 0.71 -10.46 -12.76
N VAL A 494 -0.45 -10.70 -13.39
CA VAL A 494 -1.76 -10.27 -12.87
C VAL A 494 -2.06 -10.97 -11.53
N ASP A 495 -1.93 -12.30 -11.46
CA ASP A 495 -2.19 -13.08 -10.23
C ASP A 495 -1.20 -12.77 -9.10
N LEU A 496 0.03 -12.37 -9.46
CA LEU A 496 1.05 -11.93 -8.52
C LEU A 496 0.76 -10.53 -7.96
N GLY A 497 -0.18 -9.79 -8.57
CA GLY A 497 -0.49 -8.39 -8.23
C GLY A 497 0.60 -7.41 -8.66
N HIS A 498 1.45 -7.78 -9.62
CA HIS A 498 2.64 -7.00 -10.00
C HIS A 498 2.32 -5.93 -11.05
N THR A 499 1.33 -5.07 -10.76
CA THR A 499 0.75 -4.09 -11.70
C THR A 499 1.72 -3.00 -12.15
N ILE A 500 2.85 -2.81 -11.46
CA ILE A 500 3.88 -1.84 -11.85
C ILE A 500 4.51 -2.13 -13.22
N THR A 501 4.37 -3.37 -13.72
CA THR A 501 4.90 -3.78 -15.03
C THR A 501 3.90 -3.59 -16.17
N ALA A 502 2.61 -3.38 -15.86
CA ALA A 502 1.57 -3.14 -16.86
C ALA A 502 1.92 -1.94 -17.78
N PRO A 503 2.40 -0.79 -17.28
CA PRO A 503 2.85 0.33 -18.11
C PRO A 503 3.92 -0.05 -19.15
N LEU A 504 4.83 -0.97 -18.81
CA LEU A 504 5.88 -1.42 -19.73
C LEU A 504 5.26 -2.28 -20.83
N LEU A 505 4.52 -3.31 -20.44
CA LEU A 505 3.94 -4.29 -21.35
C LEU A 505 2.87 -3.68 -22.25
N ALA A 506 2.10 -2.71 -21.75
CA ALA A 506 1.09 -2.02 -22.52
C ALA A 506 1.66 -1.24 -23.71
N GLN A 507 2.88 -0.72 -23.59
CA GLN A 507 3.53 -0.04 -24.71
C GLN A 507 3.94 -1.01 -25.82
N TYR A 508 4.42 -2.20 -25.47
CA TYR A 508 4.70 -3.26 -26.46
C TYR A 508 3.40 -3.82 -27.07
N ALA A 509 2.33 -3.95 -26.28
CA ALA A 509 1.01 -4.32 -26.80
C ALA A 509 0.45 -3.24 -27.75
N ALA A 510 0.65 -1.95 -27.45
CA ALA A 510 0.27 -0.86 -28.33
C ALA A 510 1.06 -0.90 -29.65
N ALA A 511 2.35 -1.27 -29.62
CA ALA A 511 3.15 -1.46 -30.83
C ALA A 511 2.61 -2.57 -31.73
N VAL A 512 2.10 -3.67 -31.16
CA VAL A 512 1.42 -4.74 -31.92
C VAL A 512 0.16 -4.21 -32.62
N LEU A 513 -0.64 -3.37 -31.95
CA LEU A 513 -1.84 -2.77 -32.53
C LEU A 513 -1.53 -1.71 -33.58
N ALA A 514 -0.37 -1.05 -33.49
CA ALA A 514 0.07 -0.03 -34.44
C ALA A 514 0.71 -0.61 -35.71
N ALA A 515 1.13 -1.88 -35.70
CA ALA A 515 1.78 -2.55 -36.83
C ALA A 515 0.87 -2.60 -38.07
N THR A 516 1.40 -2.18 -39.22
CA THR A 516 0.62 -1.97 -40.44
C THR A 516 0.44 -3.25 -41.25
N ASP A 517 1.42 -4.15 -41.21
CA ASP A 517 1.41 -5.44 -41.88
C ASP A 517 1.58 -6.63 -40.91
N ALA A 518 1.57 -7.85 -41.46
CA ALA A 518 1.65 -9.07 -40.67
C ALA A 518 3.07 -9.37 -40.16
N GLU A 519 4.11 -8.96 -40.89
CA GLU A 519 5.50 -9.21 -40.51
C GLU A 519 5.91 -8.33 -39.34
N GLU A 520 5.62 -7.03 -39.43
CA GLU A 520 5.79 -6.07 -38.33
C GLU A 520 5.02 -6.52 -37.08
N ARG A 521 3.80 -7.01 -37.27
CA ARG A 521 2.95 -7.47 -36.16
C ARG A 521 3.50 -8.71 -35.48
N ASN A 522 3.99 -9.68 -36.25
CA ASN A 522 4.63 -10.88 -35.70
C ASN A 522 5.93 -10.54 -34.96
N ALA A 523 6.72 -9.59 -35.49
CA ALA A 523 7.90 -9.09 -34.81
C ALA A 523 7.54 -8.40 -33.48
N ALA A 524 6.52 -7.54 -33.48
CA ALA A 524 6.06 -6.85 -32.27
C ALA A 524 5.48 -7.81 -31.22
N LEU A 525 4.77 -8.87 -31.65
CA LEU A 525 4.30 -9.96 -30.76
C LEU A 525 5.46 -10.72 -30.13
N SER A 526 6.50 -11.03 -30.91
CA SER A 526 7.71 -11.69 -30.42
C SER A 526 8.45 -10.82 -29.39
N GLU A 527 8.55 -9.51 -29.63
CA GLU A 527 9.12 -8.55 -28.68
C GLU A 527 8.28 -8.48 -27.39
N LEU A 528 6.95 -8.37 -27.49
CA LEU A 528 6.05 -8.39 -26.32
C LEU A 528 6.23 -9.68 -25.49
N SER A 529 6.27 -10.84 -26.15
CA SER A 529 6.47 -12.14 -25.50
C SER A 529 7.82 -12.20 -24.78
N SER A 530 8.89 -11.75 -25.44
CA SER A 530 10.25 -11.74 -24.88
C SER A 530 10.37 -10.79 -23.69
N VAL A 531 9.75 -9.61 -23.75
CA VAL A 531 9.71 -8.67 -22.61
C VAL A 531 8.89 -9.23 -21.46
N ALA A 532 7.73 -9.85 -21.72
CA ALA A 532 6.91 -10.48 -20.68
C ALA A 532 7.69 -11.59 -19.95
N GLN A 533 8.38 -12.45 -20.71
CA GLN A 533 9.25 -13.49 -20.15
C GLN A 533 10.40 -12.90 -19.31
N ALA A 534 11.08 -11.86 -19.80
CA ALA A 534 12.16 -11.19 -19.06
C ALA A 534 11.66 -10.59 -17.73
N VAL A 535 10.50 -9.94 -17.74
CA VAL A 535 9.86 -9.37 -16.55
C VAL A 535 9.49 -10.45 -15.55
N VAL A 536 8.92 -11.57 -16.01
CA VAL A 536 8.57 -12.71 -15.14
C VAL A 536 9.80 -13.34 -14.53
N ALA A 537 10.83 -13.64 -15.32
CA ALA A 537 12.07 -14.23 -14.83
C ALA A 537 12.75 -13.32 -13.79
N PHE A 538 12.81 -12.00 -14.07
CA PHE A 538 13.31 -11.02 -13.10
C PHE A 538 12.50 -11.01 -11.81
N ALA A 539 11.17 -10.96 -11.90
CA ALA A 539 10.29 -10.94 -10.73
C ALA A 539 10.43 -12.22 -9.88
N VAL A 540 10.55 -13.38 -10.52
CA VAL A 540 10.79 -14.66 -9.83
C VAL A 540 12.15 -14.65 -9.14
N PHE A 541 13.23 -14.30 -9.85
CA PHE A 541 14.56 -14.29 -9.26
C PHE A 541 14.66 -13.30 -8.08
N TRP A 542 14.04 -12.13 -8.23
CA TRP A 542 14.01 -11.11 -7.19
C TRP A 542 13.19 -11.54 -5.97
N ARG A 543 11.94 -11.98 -6.18
CA ARG A 543 11.02 -12.22 -5.06
C ARG A 543 11.24 -13.55 -4.37
N ALA A 544 11.71 -14.58 -5.07
CA ALA A 544 11.93 -15.88 -4.45
C ALA A 544 13.14 -15.91 -3.50
N SER A 545 14.07 -14.97 -3.68
CA SER A 545 15.31 -14.87 -2.89
C SER A 545 15.17 -13.97 -1.64
N ARG A 546 13.96 -13.56 -1.28
CA ARG A 546 13.67 -12.55 -0.25
C ARG A 546 12.35 -12.81 0.47
N THR A 547 12.20 -12.22 1.66
CA THR A 547 10.97 -12.29 2.46
C THR A 547 9.96 -11.19 2.13
N THR A 548 10.38 -10.08 1.51
CA THR A 548 9.50 -8.96 1.14
C THR A 548 9.65 -8.60 -0.34
N THR A 549 8.89 -7.62 -0.81
CA THR A 549 9.03 -7.08 -2.19
C THR A 549 10.35 -6.34 -2.40
N ASP A 550 11.00 -5.88 -1.31
CA ASP A 550 12.33 -5.25 -1.29
C ASP A 550 12.56 -4.25 -2.43
N GLY A 551 11.61 -3.31 -2.58
CA GLY A 551 11.75 -2.22 -3.55
C GLY A 551 11.71 -2.63 -5.03
N ILE A 552 11.26 -3.83 -5.40
CA ILE A 552 11.16 -4.27 -6.80
C ILE A 552 10.41 -3.26 -7.70
N ASP A 553 9.37 -2.61 -7.18
CA ASP A 553 8.60 -1.60 -7.92
C ASP A 553 9.46 -0.40 -8.32
N LYS A 554 10.46 -0.04 -7.51
CA LYS A 554 11.40 1.04 -7.81
C LYS A 554 12.21 0.73 -9.06
N VAL A 555 12.55 -0.54 -9.32
CA VAL A 555 13.26 -0.93 -10.54
C VAL A 555 12.44 -0.56 -11.78
N PHE A 556 11.16 -0.96 -11.83
CA PHE A 556 10.29 -0.65 -12.96
C PHE A 556 9.94 0.84 -13.06
N ARG A 557 9.83 1.55 -11.93
CA ARG A 557 9.71 3.01 -11.92
C ARG A 557 10.95 3.68 -12.52
N ASP A 558 12.14 3.26 -12.13
CA ASP A 558 13.41 3.79 -12.64
C ASP A 558 13.55 3.51 -14.15
N LEU A 559 13.14 2.34 -14.65
CA LEU A 559 13.10 2.07 -16.10
C LEU A 559 12.21 3.08 -16.86
N MET A 560 11.09 3.48 -16.26
CA MET A 560 10.16 4.44 -16.85
C MET A 560 10.69 5.88 -16.79
N SER A 561 11.18 6.32 -15.64
CA SER A 561 11.57 7.71 -15.41
C SER A 561 13.02 8.04 -15.79
N LYS A 562 13.95 7.10 -15.59
CA LYS A 562 15.40 7.32 -15.75
C LYS A 562 16.00 6.48 -16.90
N GLY A 563 15.42 5.31 -17.16
CA GLY A 563 16.04 4.31 -18.04
C GLY A 563 17.32 3.74 -17.42
N ALA A 564 18.23 3.30 -18.27
CA ALA A 564 19.56 2.82 -17.91
C ALA A 564 20.55 3.13 -19.04
N THR A 565 21.07 4.36 -19.05
CA THR A 565 21.91 4.90 -20.13
C THR A 565 23.17 4.05 -20.39
N SER A 566 23.74 3.42 -19.35
CA SER A 566 24.89 2.51 -19.47
C SER A 566 24.62 1.29 -20.35
N TYR A 567 23.36 0.94 -20.56
CA TYR A 567 22.91 -0.15 -21.44
C TYR A 567 22.18 0.37 -22.69
N GLY A 568 22.28 1.67 -22.98
CA GLY A 568 21.59 2.31 -24.10
C GLY A 568 20.08 2.46 -23.90
N LEU A 569 19.56 2.24 -22.68
CA LEU A 569 18.14 2.38 -22.37
C LEU A 569 17.83 3.82 -21.95
N ARG A 570 17.07 4.54 -22.76
CA ARG A 570 16.47 5.83 -22.38
C ARG A 570 15.25 5.61 -21.46
N PRO A 571 14.78 6.65 -20.74
CA PRO A 571 13.50 6.58 -20.04
C PRO A 571 12.39 6.04 -20.94
N LEU A 572 11.60 5.10 -20.44
CA LEU A 572 10.54 4.44 -21.22
C LEU A 572 9.22 5.20 -21.22
N ALA A 573 9.05 6.16 -20.30
CA ALA A 573 7.83 6.96 -20.26
C ALA A 573 7.69 7.80 -21.53
N ARG A 574 6.52 7.80 -22.18
CA ARG A 574 6.29 8.46 -23.48
C ARG A 574 6.75 9.92 -23.49
N GLY A 575 6.36 10.68 -22.48
CA GLY A 575 6.68 12.11 -22.36
C GLY A 575 8.17 12.41 -22.15
N LEU A 576 8.97 11.41 -21.75
CA LEU A 576 10.44 11.52 -21.63
C LEU A 576 11.17 10.92 -22.83
N ARG A 577 10.64 9.82 -23.38
CA ARG A 577 11.18 9.11 -24.55
C ARG A 577 10.99 9.90 -25.84
N GLY A 578 9.89 10.66 -25.94
CA GLY A 578 9.42 11.29 -27.16
C GLY A 578 9.08 10.26 -28.25
N ASP A 579 9.34 10.63 -29.50
CA ASP A 579 9.08 9.79 -30.69
C ASP A 579 10.11 8.65 -30.89
N THR A 580 11.04 8.43 -29.95
CA THR A 580 12.01 7.33 -30.05
C THR A 580 11.30 5.97 -29.99
N ALA A 581 11.71 5.02 -30.83
CA ALA A 581 11.18 3.66 -30.82
C ALA A 581 11.41 2.94 -29.48
N LEU A 582 10.55 1.96 -29.18
CA LEU A 582 10.75 1.05 -28.05
C LEU A 582 12.05 0.26 -28.23
N PRO A 583 12.81 0.02 -27.15
CA PRO A 583 14.01 -0.80 -27.23
C PRO A 583 13.64 -2.26 -27.49
N LYS A 584 14.58 -3.02 -28.07
CA LYS A 584 14.44 -4.47 -28.19
C LYS A 584 14.44 -5.14 -26.82
N ALA A 585 13.79 -6.30 -26.71
CA ALA A 585 13.73 -7.10 -25.49
C ALA A 585 15.11 -7.38 -24.90
N THR A 586 16.14 -7.57 -25.74
CA THR A 586 17.53 -7.82 -25.32
C THR A 586 18.12 -6.69 -24.47
N VAL A 587 17.72 -5.44 -24.71
CA VAL A 587 18.16 -4.30 -23.91
C VAL A 587 17.50 -4.34 -22.53
N ILE A 588 16.20 -4.61 -22.47
CA ILE A 588 15.45 -4.75 -21.22
C ILE A 588 16.03 -5.91 -20.38
N GLN A 589 16.27 -7.05 -21.01
CA GLN A 589 16.92 -8.21 -20.41
C GLN A 589 18.27 -7.85 -19.77
N ALA A 590 19.16 -7.18 -20.53
CA ALA A 590 20.48 -6.79 -20.03
C ALA A 590 20.39 -5.87 -18.80
N VAL A 591 19.47 -4.91 -18.81
CA VAL A 591 19.27 -3.99 -17.67
C VAL A 591 18.72 -4.72 -16.45
N LEU A 592 17.75 -5.62 -16.63
CA LEU A 592 17.21 -6.41 -15.53
C LEU A 592 18.26 -7.35 -14.93
N VAL A 593 19.10 -7.99 -15.76
CA VAL A 593 20.23 -8.81 -15.28
C VAL A 593 21.24 -7.96 -14.51
N ALA A 594 21.59 -6.77 -15.01
CA ALA A 594 22.47 -5.85 -14.30
C ALA A 594 21.91 -5.48 -12.92
N ARG A 595 20.59 -5.30 -12.83
CA ARG A 595 19.92 -5.00 -11.57
C ARG A 595 19.88 -6.18 -10.61
N LEU A 596 19.76 -7.41 -11.12
CA LEU A 596 19.91 -8.62 -10.30
C LEU A 596 21.32 -8.72 -9.71
N LYS A 597 22.34 -8.51 -10.53
CA LYS A 597 23.75 -8.65 -10.12
C LYS A 597 24.23 -7.56 -9.17
N ALA A 598 23.72 -6.34 -9.30
CA ALA A 598 24.13 -5.22 -8.47
C ALA A 598 23.90 -5.46 -6.97
N ASP A 599 24.75 -4.87 -6.13
CA ASP A 599 24.64 -5.02 -4.68
C ASP A 599 23.40 -4.35 -4.08
N ARG A 600 22.95 -4.86 -2.94
CA ARG A 600 21.83 -4.28 -2.19
C ARG A 600 22.02 -2.81 -1.85
N ALA A 601 23.25 -2.39 -1.51
CA ALA A 601 23.56 -0.99 -1.23
C ALA A 601 23.31 -0.06 -2.44
N SER A 602 23.44 -0.60 -3.65
CA SER A 602 23.16 0.09 -4.91
C SER A 602 21.71 -0.10 -5.39
N GLY A 603 20.85 -0.70 -4.55
CA GLY A 603 19.47 -1.04 -4.87
C GLY A 603 19.32 -2.23 -5.84
N GLY A 604 20.32 -3.11 -5.91
CA GLY A 604 20.29 -4.35 -6.69
C GLY A 604 19.97 -5.58 -5.85
N ALA A 605 20.02 -6.76 -6.48
CA ALA A 605 19.57 -7.98 -5.83
C ALA A 605 20.68 -8.80 -5.13
N SER A 606 21.95 -8.50 -5.39
CA SER A 606 23.09 -9.37 -5.14
C SER A 606 22.79 -10.80 -5.63
N ILE A 607 22.52 -11.00 -6.90
CA ILE A 607 22.37 -12.33 -7.50
C ILE A 607 23.34 -12.40 -8.66
N GLY A 608 24.57 -12.80 -8.36
CA GLY A 608 25.67 -12.88 -9.32
C GLY A 608 25.54 -14.06 -10.27
N ASP A 609 25.13 -15.22 -9.75
CA ASP A 609 25.07 -16.49 -10.48
C ASP A 609 23.97 -17.43 -9.98
N LYS A 610 23.91 -18.62 -10.59
CA LYS A 610 22.97 -19.69 -10.26
C LYS A 610 23.06 -20.12 -8.79
N ASN A 611 24.26 -20.35 -8.29
CA ASN A 611 24.46 -20.93 -6.97
C ASN A 611 24.01 -19.95 -5.90
N GLU A 612 24.34 -18.67 -6.06
CA GLU A 612 23.90 -17.62 -5.14
C GLU A 612 22.37 -17.52 -5.10
N TRP A 613 21.69 -17.60 -6.26
CA TRP A 613 20.24 -17.59 -6.27
C TRP A 613 19.63 -18.82 -5.60
N VAL A 614 20.12 -20.01 -5.94
CA VAL A 614 19.64 -21.28 -5.39
C VAL A 614 19.78 -21.28 -3.87
N ASP A 615 20.94 -20.93 -3.34
CA ASP A 615 21.19 -20.90 -1.89
C ASP A 615 20.26 -19.92 -1.17
N LYS A 616 19.95 -18.77 -1.80
CA LYS A 616 18.99 -17.81 -1.24
C LYS A 616 17.57 -18.34 -1.22
N VAL A 617 17.11 -18.97 -2.30
CA VAL A 617 15.74 -19.47 -2.43
C VAL A 617 15.45 -20.65 -1.50
N ILE A 618 16.36 -21.62 -1.40
CA ILE A 618 16.14 -22.81 -0.55
C ILE A 618 16.03 -22.47 0.93
N ALA A 619 16.64 -21.36 1.35
CA ALA A 619 16.56 -20.86 2.72
C ALA A 619 15.25 -20.12 3.02
N GLN A 620 14.49 -19.68 2.00
CA GLN A 620 13.26 -18.90 2.22
C GLN A 620 12.04 -19.80 2.54
N PRO A 621 11.14 -19.36 3.43
CA PRO A 621 9.81 -19.94 3.60
C PRO A 621 8.89 -19.51 2.44
N LEU A 622 9.18 -19.99 1.22
CA LEU A 622 8.64 -19.47 -0.04
C LEU A 622 7.10 -19.44 -0.08
N TYR A 623 6.43 -20.40 0.55
CA TYR A 623 4.96 -20.42 0.63
C TYR A 623 4.40 -19.20 1.36
N ASP A 624 4.96 -18.88 2.54
CA ASP A 624 4.56 -17.72 3.35
C ASP A 624 4.99 -16.39 2.72
N VAL A 625 6.10 -16.38 1.97
CA VAL A 625 6.50 -15.20 1.18
C VAL A 625 5.41 -14.85 0.17
N ASN A 626 5.00 -15.80 -0.68
CA ASN A 626 3.88 -15.63 -1.60
C ASN A 626 3.48 -16.96 -2.25
N ILE A 627 2.26 -17.43 -1.95
CA ILE A 627 1.72 -18.68 -2.52
C ILE A 627 1.68 -18.70 -4.05
N THR A 628 1.33 -17.59 -4.70
CA THR A 628 1.28 -17.49 -6.18
C THR A 628 2.68 -17.65 -6.77
N LEU A 629 3.69 -17.02 -6.15
CA LEU A 629 5.09 -17.17 -6.55
C LEU A 629 5.57 -18.62 -6.35
N ALA A 630 5.30 -19.22 -5.19
CA ALA A 630 5.66 -20.60 -4.89
C ALA A 630 5.06 -21.56 -5.94
N ARG A 631 3.78 -21.37 -6.26
CA ARG A 631 3.09 -22.15 -7.30
C ARG A 631 3.75 -22.02 -8.66
N PHE A 632 4.11 -20.81 -9.07
CA PHE A 632 4.75 -20.58 -10.36
C PHE A 632 6.16 -21.17 -10.42
N VAL A 633 6.96 -21.01 -9.37
CA VAL A 633 8.29 -21.62 -9.26
C VAL A 633 8.19 -23.14 -9.41
N LEU A 634 7.25 -23.79 -8.72
CA LEU A 634 7.02 -25.22 -8.86
C LEU A 634 6.57 -25.60 -10.28
N LEU A 635 5.65 -24.83 -10.88
CA LEU A 635 5.16 -25.08 -12.24
C LEU A 635 6.32 -25.06 -13.25
N VAL A 636 7.22 -24.09 -13.11
CA VAL A 636 8.43 -23.96 -13.93
C VAL A 636 9.40 -25.12 -13.65
N ALA A 637 9.65 -25.45 -12.38
CA ALA A 637 10.52 -26.55 -11.99
C ALA A 637 10.05 -27.89 -12.56
N PHE A 638 8.74 -28.09 -12.70
CA PHE A 638 8.14 -29.30 -13.25
C PHE A 638 8.03 -29.31 -14.78
N HIS A 639 8.53 -28.27 -15.46
CA HIS A 639 8.46 -28.18 -16.91
C HIS A 639 9.48 -29.09 -17.59
N ASP A 640 8.97 -30.02 -18.39
CA ASP A 640 9.74 -31.01 -19.15
C ASP A 640 10.75 -31.72 -18.26
N VAL A 641 10.23 -32.33 -17.18
CA VAL A 641 11.00 -33.14 -16.24
C VAL A 641 10.71 -34.62 -16.44
N VAL A 642 11.70 -35.43 -16.11
CA VAL A 642 11.58 -36.88 -16.01
C VAL A 642 12.16 -37.35 -14.69
N GLU A 643 11.82 -38.57 -14.32
CA GLU A 643 12.35 -39.21 -13.13
C GLU A 643 13.79 -39.69 -13.35
N GLY A 644 14.68 -39.33 -12.42
CA GLY A 644 16.06 -39.80 -12.36
C GLY A 644 16.19 -41.15 -11.65
N SER A 645 17.36 -41.77 -11.76
CA SER A 645 17.65 -43.11 -11.23
C SER A 645 17.56 -43.25 -9.70
N ASN A 646 17.60 -42.13 -8.96
CA ASN A 646 17.62 -42.10 -7.50
C ASN A 646 16.40 -41.38 -6.89
N GLY A 647 15.27 -41.31 -7.60
CA GLY A 647 14.08 -40.60 -7.10
C GLY A 647 14.28 -39.08 -7.06
N GLN A 648 15.02 -38.54 -8.02
CA GLN A 648 15.25 -37.10 -8.22
C GLN A 648 14.51 -36.63 -9.46
N LEU A 649 14.20 -35.33 -9.53
CA LEU A 649 13.70 -34.72 -10.77
C LEU A 649 14.87 -34.22 -11.61
N ILE A 650 14.91 -34.65 -12.88
CA ILE A 650 15.94 -34.21 -13.84
C ILE A 650 15.30 -33.59 -15.07
N ALA A 651 16.04 -32.71 -15.75
CA ALA A 651 15.60 -32.09 -16.98
C ALA A 651 15.39 -33.14 -18.08
N GLY A 652 14.15 -33.28 -18.54
CA GLY A 652 13.75 -34.10 -19.67
C GLY A 652 13.89 -33.35 -21.01
N LYS A 653 13.53 -34.06 -22.10
CA LYS A 653 13.43 -33.46 -23.43
C LYS A 653 12.16 -32.62 -23.55
N ILE A 654 12.16 -31.69 -24.51
CA ILE A 654 11.00 -30.84 -24.81
C ILE A 654 9.75 -31.71 -25.05
N GLY A 655 8.66 -31.38 -24.37
CA GLY A 655 7.36 -32.07 -24.49
C GLY A 655 7.18 -33.29 -23.58
N THR A 656 8.14 -33.62 -22.73
CA THR A 656 8.00 -34.73 -21.75
C THR A 656 7.00 -34.42 -20.65
N HIS A 657 6.89 -33.16 -20.23
CA HIS A 657 5.92 -32.72 -19.22
C HIS A 657 5.64 -31.22 -19.36
N ASN A 658 4.79 -30.87 -20.33
CA ASN A 658 4.63 -29.48 -20.73
C ASN A 658 3.69 -28.69 -19.77
N THR A 659 4.26 -28.10 -18.73
CA THR A 659 3.56 -27.29 -17.72
C THR A 659 3.48 -25.79 -18.03
N LEU A 660 4.33 -25.24 -18.91
CA LEU A 660 4.40 -23.80 -19.19
C LEU A 660 3.36 -23.37 -20.22
N LYS A 661 2.09 -23.60 -19.89
CA LYS A 661 0.95 -23.18 -20.70
C LYS A 661 -0.03 -22.39 -19.86
N PHE A 662 -0.72 -21.45 -20.52
CA PHE A 662 -1.80 -20.69 -19.89
C PHE A 662 -2.85 -21.59 -19.24
N ASP A 663 -3.33 -22.61 -19.96
CA ASP A 663 -4.41 -23.49 -19.50
C ASP A 663 -3.98 -24.35 -18.29
N GLU A 664 -2.68 -24.68 -18.17
CA GLU A 664 -2.14 -25.44 -17.04
C GLU A 664 -2.06 -24.58 -15.76
N TRP A 665 -1.87 -23.26 -15.90
CA TRP A 665 -1.83 -22.33 -14.77
C TRP A 665 -3.21 -21.96 -14.23
N VAL A 666 -4.20 -21.79 -15.12
CA VAL A 666 -5.59 -21.46 -14.72
C VAL A 666 -6.43 -22.70 -14.44
N GLY A 667 -6.03 -23.86 -14.96
CA GLY A 667 -6.75 -25.11 -14.80
C GLY A 667 -6.56 -25.77 -13.43
N ASP A 668 -7.42 -26.73 -13.13
CA ASP A 668 -7.46 -27.38 -11.82
C ASP A 668 -6.23 -28.24 -11.51
N LYS A 669 -5.49 -28.68 -12.55
CA LYS A 669 -4.42 -29.69 -12.44
C LYS A 669 -3.27 -29.28 -11.52
N TYR A 670 -2.87 -28.02 -11.57
CA TYR A 670 -1.77 -27.46 -10.77
C TYR A 670 -2.21 -26.31 -9.87
N LEU A 671 -3.53 -26.19 -9.65
CA LEU A 671 -4.13 -25.03 -8.99
C LEU A 671 -3.65 -24.86 -7.54
N THR A 672 -3.43 -25.99 -6.84
CA THR A 672 -3.12 -25.99 -5.41
C THR A 672 -1.69 -26.40 -5.12
N VAL A 673 -1.10 -25.73 -4.13
CA VAL A 673 0.18 -26.10 -3.54
C VAL A 673 -0.09 -27.00 -2.34
N GLU A 674 0.52 -28.19 -2.33
CA GLU A 674 0.48 -29.14 -1.22
C GLU A 674 1.77 -29.05 -0.41
N HIS A 675 1.61 -29.07 0.91
CA HIS A 675 2.70 -29.22 1.88
C HIS A 675 2.94 -30.70 2.15
N ILE A 676 4.08 -31.23 1.73
CA ILE A 676 4.42 -32.64 1.91
C ILE A 676 4.44 -32.94 3.41
N ALA A 677 5.30 -32.26 4.19
CA ALA A 677 5.14 -32.15 5.64
C ALA A 677 4.06 -31.10 5.97
N PRO A 678 2.97 -31.46 6.65
CA PRO A 678 1.83 -30.57 6.88
C PRO A 678 2.15 -29.45 7.87
N ARG A 679 1.48 -28.30 7.74
CA ARG A 679 1.64 -27.16 8.67
C ARG A 679 1.27 -27.50 10.12
N SER A 680 0.29 -28.37 10.33
CA SER A 680 -0.03 -28.89 11.66
C SER A 680 0.79 -30.16 11.90
N ARG A 681 1.75 -30.08 12.84
CA ARG A 681 2.66 -31.18 13.17
C ARG A 681 1.87 -32.39 13.71
N GLY A 682 1.84 -33.47 12.93
CA GLY A 682 1.46 -34.79 13.40
C GLY A 682 2.56 -35.44 14.25
N LYS A 683 2.25 -36.54 14.95
CA LYS A 683 3.21 -37.22 15.84
C LYS A 683 4.45 -37.77 15.12
N ASP A 684 4.32 -38.11 13.84
CA ASP A 684 5.31 -38.87 13.07
C ASP A 684 6.20 -38.00 12.17
N TRP A 685 6.14 -36.67 12.31
CA TRP A 685 6.96 -35.76 11.52
C TRP A 685 8.19 -35.25 12.31
N PRO A 686 9.39 -35.25 11.70
CA PRO A 686 10.62 -34.75 12.32
C PRO A 686 10.51 -33.32 12.84
N GLU A 687 11.13 -33.03 13.99
CA GLU A 687 11.03 -31.74 14.68
C GLU A 687 11.80 -30.62 13.98
N ASP A 688 12.90 -30.96 13.29
CA ASP A 688 13.76 -30.04 12.53
C ASP A 688 13.01 -29.29 11.42
N LEU A 689 11.90 -29.84 10.91
CA LEU A 689 11.04 -29.17 9.95
C LEU A 689 10.15 -28.07 10.57
N TYR A 690 9.89 -28.15 11.88
CA TYR A 690 8.98 -27.24 12.58
C TYR A 690 9.71 -26.23 13.47
N SER A 691 11.01 -26.43 13.73
CA SER A 691 11.86 -25.38 14.29
C SER A 691 12.04 -24.27 13.25
N ASP A 692 11.57 -23.05 13.52
CA ASP A 692 11.63 -21.91 12.59
C ASP A 692 10.86 -22.13 11.26
N ASP A 693 9.72 -22.83 11.30
CA ASP A 693 8.77 -22.97 10.18
C ASP A 693 9.39 -23.44 8.84
N GLN A 694 10.38 -24.33 8.90
CA GLN A 694 11.11 -24.83 7.71
C GLN A 694 10.23 -25.63 6.75
N PHE A 695 9.07 -26.12 7.21
CA PHE A 695 8.06 -26.77 6.38
C PHE A 695 7.46 -25.84 5.30
N GLU A 696 7.69 -24.52 5.37
CA GLU A 696 7.26 -23.57 4.33
C GLU A 696 8.24 -23.45 3.14
N ARG A 697 9.38 -24.14 3.19
CA ARG A 697 10.44 -24.09 2.16
C ARG A 697 10.04 -24.80 0.87
N LEU A 698 10.58 -24.33 -0.25
CA LEU A 698 10.33 -24.85 -1.61
C LEU A 698 10.39 -26.38 -1.71
N GLY A 699 11.39 -27.01 -1.09
CA GLY A 699 11.58 -28.45 -1.15
C GLY A 699 10.49 -29.27 -0.47
N ASN A 700 9.70 -28.68 0.43
CA ASN A 700 8.56 -29.32 1.07
C ASN A 700 7.24 -29.15 0.28
N LEU A 701 7.26 -28.44 -0.85
CA LEU A 701 6.07 -28.10 -1.61
C LEU A 701 5.94 -28.91 -2.90
N THR A 702 4.71 -29.20 -3.31
CA THR A 702 4.40 -29.79 -4.62
C THR A 702 3.07 -29.27 -5.17
N LEU A 703 2.76 -29.56 -6.43
CA LEU A 703 1.51 -29.14 -7.07
C LEU A 703 0.59 -30.33 -7.28
N LEU A 704 -0.68 -30.16 -6.90
CA LEU A 704 -1.72 -31.16 -7.03
C LEU A 704 -3.06 -30.55 -7.46
N PRO A 705 -3.92 -31.37 -8.09
CA PRO A 705 -5.32 -31.02 -8.27
C PRO A 705 -6.02 -30.81 -6.91
N LEU A 706 -6.99 -29.88 -6.86
CA LEU A 706 -7.70 -29.52 -5.63
C LEU A 706 -8.25 -30.74 -4.86
N ASN A 707 -8.92 -31.66 -5.55
CA ASN A 707 -9.51 -32.85 -4.94
C ASN A 707 -8.44 -33.83 -4.43
N ALA A 708 -7.30 -33.93 -5.13
CA ALA A 708 -6.19 -34.78 -4.71
C ALA A 708 -5.52 -34.21 -3.45
N ASN A 709 -5.32 -32.89 -3.39
CA ASN A 709 -4.69 -32.23 -2.26
C ASN A 709 -5.50 -32.43 -0.95
N GLN A 710 -6.82 -32.26 -1.00
CA GLN A 710 -7.70 -32.51 0.15
C GLN A 710 -7.61 -33.93 0.73
N SER A 711 -7.24 -34.91 -0.10
CA SER A 711 -7.19 -36.32 0.30
C SER A 711 -5.94 -36.68 1.12
N LEU A 712 -4.86 -35.91 0.98
CA LEU A 712 -3.58 -36.14 1.67
C LEU A 712 -3.66 -35.75 3.15
N SER A 713 -4.28 -34.61 3.47
CA SER A 713 -4.52 -34.14 4.85
C SER A 713 -3.26 -34.18 5.75
N ALA A 714 -3.41 -34.12 7.08
CA ALA A 714 -2.29 -34.19 8.03
C ALA A 714 -1.81 -35.63 8.30
N ARG A 715 -1.74 -36.47 7.26
CA ARG A 715 -1.28 -37.86 7.36
C ARG A 715 0.24 -37.93 7.61
N SER A 716 0.70 -39.10 8.09
CA SER A 716 2.13 -39.41 8.21
C SER A 716 2.81 -39.48 6.84
N TRP A 717 4.14 -39.32 6.82
CA TRP A 717 4.95 -39.42 5.59
C TRP A 717 4.70 -40.73 4.83
N GLN A 718 4.68 -41.87 5.52
CA GLN A 718 4.46 -43.17 4.89
C GLN A 718 3.12 -43.25 4.16
N HIS A 719 2.05 -42.75 4.78
CA HIS A 719 0.73 -42.71 4.14
C HIS A 719 0.68 -41.75 2.96
N LYS A 720 1.29 -40.56 3.08
CA LYS A 720 1.37 -39.60 1.97
C LYS A 720 2.17 -40.16 0.79
N ARG A 721 3.30 -40.82 1.05
CA ARG A 721 4.14 -41.47 0.04
C ARG A 721 3.36 -42.50 -0.78
N SER A 722 2.60 -43.38 -0.12
CA SER A 722 1.73 -44.35 -0.81
C SER A 722 0.62 -43.66 -1.61
N LEU A 723 0.02 -42.59 -1.08
CA LEU A 723 -0.99 -41.81 -1.81
C LEU A 723 -0.40 -41.10 -3.03
N TYR A 724 0.83 -40.56 -2.95
CA TYR A 724 1.52 -40.03 -4.13
C TYR A 724 1.76 -41.11 -5.19
N GLY A 725 2.11 -42.33 -4.76
CA GLY A 725 2.23 -43.48 -5.66
C GLY A 725 0.91 -43.83 -6.34
N ALA A 726 -0.20 -43.84 -5.59
CA ALA A 726 -1.53 -44.06 -6.17
C ALA A 726 -1.95 -42.94 -7.12
N LEU A 727 -1.69 -41.68 -6.76
CA LEU A 727 -2.02 -40.48 -7.54
C LEU A 727 -1.25 -40.41 -8.86
N ALA A 728 -0.01 -40.87 -8.86
CA ALA A 728 0.88 -40.82 -10.00
C ALA A 728 1.10 -42.21 -10.63
N ALA A 729 0.22 -43.18 -10.37
CA ALA A 729 0.28 -44.48 -11.00
C ALA A 729 0.12 -44.34 -12.53
N LYS A 730 0.83 -45.18 -13.30
CA LYS A 730 0.78 -45.16 -14.78
C LYS A 730 -0.50 -45.80 -15.31
N THR A 731 -1.14 -46.63 -14.50
CA THR A 731 -2.39 -47.31 -14.86
C THR A 731 -3.39 -47.24 -13.71
N SER A 732 -4.69 -47.25 -14.03
CA SER A 732 -5.75 -47.29 -13.01
C SER A 732 -5.65 -48.54 -12.13
N SER A 733 -5.26 -49.68 -12.71
CA SER A 733 -5.06 -50.93 -11.97
C SER A 733 -3.92 -50.87 -10.95
N GLU A 734 -2.82 -50.17 -11.27
CA GLU A 734 -1.72 -49.92 -10.32
C GLU A 734 -2.18 -49.01 -9.18
N SER A 735 -2.93 -47.96 -9.49
CA SER A 735 -3.52 -47.07 -8.48
C SER A 735 -4.45 -47.81 -7.51
N GLU A 736 -5.35 -48.64 -8.06
CA GLU A 736 -6.28 -49.47 -7.29
C GLU A 736 -5.56 -50.48 -6.40
N ALA A 737 -4.50 -51.10 -6.91
CA ALA A 737 -3.68 -52.04 -6.14
C ALA A 737 -3.05 -51.37 -4.92
N ILE A 738 -2.45 -50.18 -5.09
CA ILE A 738 -1.85 -49.42 -3.98
C ILE A 738 -2.92 -49.05 -2.94
N VAL A 739 -4.10 -48.60 -3.37
CA VAL A 739 -5.17 -48.19 -2.45
C VAL A 739 -5.75 -49.40 -1.71
N ASN A 740 -5.93 -50.53 -2.38
CA ASN A 740 -6.42 -51.75 -1.75
C ASN A 740 -5.42 -52.27 -0.71
N GLN A 741 -4.12 -52.14 -0.98
CA GLN A 741 -3.09 -52.44 0.01
C GLN A 741 -3.19 -51.49 1.22
N MET A 742 -3.34 -50.19 1.01
CA MET A 742 -3.53 -49.23 2.10
C MET A 742 -4.77 -49.53 2.95
N LYS A 743 -5.88 -49.98 2.34
CA LYS A 743 -7.07 -50.45 3.07
C LYS A 743 -6.77 -51.67 3.92
N ALA A 744 -6.02 -52.64 3.37
CA ALA A 744 -5.61 -53.84 4.09
C ALA A 744 -4.70 -53.49 5.28
N ASP A 745 -3.87 -52.45 5.15
CA ASP A 745 -3.00 -51.94 6.21
C ASP A 745 -3.74 -51.05 7.24
N GLY A 746 -5.08 -50.94 7.15
CA GLY A 746 -5.91 -50.23 8.11
C GLY A 746 -5.95 -48.70 7.92
N VAL A 747 -5.47 -48.18 6.78
CA VAL A 747 -5.48 -46.75 6.49
C VAL A 747 -6.86 -46.31 5.96
N ASP A 748 -7.48 -45.33 6.61
CA ASP A 748 -8.74 -44.76 6.11
C ASP A 748 -8.53 -44.01 4.80
N VAL A 749 -9.01 -44.59 3.70
CA VAL A 749 -9.00 -44.02 2.34
C VAL A 749 -10.42 -43.74 1.82
N SER A 750 -11.41 -43.64 2.71
CA SER A 750 -12.81 -43.36 2.34
C SER A 750 -12.97 -42.06 1.55
N LYS A 751 -12.20 -41.03 1.91
CA LYS A 751 -12.13 -39.72 1.21
C LYS A 751 -11.34 -39.75 -0.10
N VAL A 752 -10.59 -40.82 -0.35
CA VAL A 752 -9.67 -40.97 -1.51
C VAL A 752 -10.37 -41.72 -2.66
N ALA A 753 -11.31 -42.62 -2.32
CA ALA A 753 -11.74 -43.71 -3.20
C ALA A 753 -12.70 -43.35 -4.36
N GLY A 754 -13.18 -42.11 -4.48
CA GLY A 754 -14.27 -41.76 -5.42
C GLY A 754 -13.91 -40.83 -6.58
N SER A 755 -12.94 -39.94 -6.41
CA SER A 755 -12.72 -38.79 -7.33
C SER A 755 -11.30 -38.63 -7.86
N ILE A 756 -10.38 -39.53 -7.49
CA ILE A 756 -8.93 -39.35 -7.71
C ILE A 756 -8.40 -40.15 -8.91
N TYR A 757 -9.05 -41.27 -9.27
CA TYR A 757 -8.55 -42.25 -10.23
C TYR A 757 -8.73 -41.90 -11.72
N SER A 758 -9.37 -40.77 -12.03
CA SER A 758 -9.62 -40.32 -13.40
C SER A 758 -8.59 -39.30 -13.91
N GLY A 759 -7.48 -39.11 -13.19
CA GLY A 759 -6.46 -38.09 -13.50
C GLY A 759 -5.40 -38.53 -14.52
N GLN A 760 -4.62 -37.56 -15.00
CA GLN A 760 -3.43 -37.79 -15.82
C GLN A 760 -2.21 -38.12 -14.93
N PHE A 761 -1.28 -38.93 -15.44
CA PHE A 761 0.01 -39.19 -14.79
C PHE A 761 0.77 -37.88 -14.50
N LEU A 762 1.28 -37.74 -13.27
CA LEU A 762 2.01 -36.57 -12.78
C LEU A 762 3.46 -36.96 -12.44
N PRO A 763 4.44 -36.74 -13.34
CA PRO A 763 5.83 -37.16 -13.15
C PRO A 763 6.45 -36.60 -11.85
N HIS A 764 6.18 -35.34 -11.52
CA HIS A 764 6.70 -34.67 -10.32
C HIS A 764 6.13 -35.23 -9.01
N VAL A 765 4.97 -35.88 -9.08
CA VAL A 765 4.36 -36.58 -7.93
C VAL A 765 4.86 -38.01 -7.84
N HIS A 766 5.06 -38.68 -8.99
CA HIS A 766 5.58 -40.05 -9.03
C HIS A 766 6.94 -40.14 -8.33
N VAL A 767 7.83 -39.17 -8.56
CA VAL A 767 9.14 -39.10 -7.89
C VAL A 767 9.02 -39.09 -6.37
N LEU A 768 8.02 -38.41 -5.80
CA LEU A 768 7.80 -38.38 -4.35
C LEU A 768 7.50 -39.77 -3.77
N SER A 769 6.86 -40.65 -4.54
CA SER A 769 6.55 -42.01 -4.11
C SER A 769 7.80 -42.90 -4.01
N ASN A 770 8.87 -42.55 -4.74
CA ASN A 770 10.10 -43.33 -4.82
C ASN A 770 11.18 -42.88 -3.83
N ILE A 771 10.96 -41.79 -3.09
CA ILE A 771 11.88 -41.31 -2.05
C ILE A 771 11.90 -42.32 -0.88
N GLN A 772 13.10 -42.80 -0.56
CA GLN A 772 13.35 -43.73 0.54
C GLN A 772 13.82 -42.96 1.79
N GLY A 773 13.46 -43.46 2.98
CA GLY A 773 13.84 -42.86 4.26
C GLY A 773 12.85 -41.83 4.80
N GLU A 774 13.29 -41.09 5.82
CA GLU A 774 12.49 -40.08 6.51
C GLU A 774 12.45 -38.75 5.76
N TRP A 775 11.30 -38.07 5.84
CA TRP A 775 11.13 -36.72 5.30
C TRP A 775 11.56 -35.69 6.36
N ASN A 776 12.85 -35.35 6.38
CA ASN A 776 13.49 -34.41 7.31
C ASN A 776 14.00 -33.15 6.59
N LEU A 777 14.62 -32.23 7.33
CA LEU A 777 15.12 -30.96 6.76
C LEU A 777 16.16 -31.18 5.66
N ALA A 778 17.06 -32.15 5.80
CA ALA A 778 18.07 -32.44 4.79
C ALA A 778 17.44 -32.90 3.46
N THR A 779 16.41 -33.74 3.51
CA THR A 779 15.62 -34.16 2.33
C THR A 779 14.93 -32.95 1.68
N VAL A 780 14.35 -32.06 2.48
CA VAL A 780 13.72 -30.82 2.01
C VAL A 780 14.74 -29.88 1.36
N GLU A 781 15.93 -29.72 1.93
CA GLU A 781 16.98 -28.86 1.37
C GLU A 781 17.50 -29.40 0.03
N ASN A 782 17.79 -30.70 -0.05
CA ASN A 782 18.26 -31.34 -1.28
C ASN A 782 17.22 -31.20 -2.41
N ARG A 783 15.95 -31.53 -2.13
CA ARG A 783 14.87 -31.37 -3.11
C ARG A 783 14.66 -29.89 -3.47
N GLY A 784 14.76 -28.99 -2.50
CA GLY A 784 14.69 -27.55 -2.73
C GLY A 784 15.75 -27.08 -3.73
N ARG A 785 16.98 -27.59 -3.60
CA ARG A 785 18.09 -27.31 -4.52
C ARG A 785 17.79 -27.82 -5.93
N GLU A 786 17.31 -29.06 -6.06
CA GLU A 786 16.91 -29.64 -7.36
C GLU A 786 15.85 -28.78 -8.06
N LEU A 787 14.79 -28.38 -7.35
CA LEU A 787 13.71 -27.57 -7.91
C LEU A 787 14.17 -26.16 -8.28
N ALA A 788 15.01 -25.55 -7.46
CA ALA A 788 15.58 -24.25 -7.75
C ALA A 788 16.49 -24.32 -8.99
N GLU A 789 17.38 -25.32 -9.09
CA GLU A 789 18.23 -25.48 -10.26
C GLU A 789 17.43 -25.69 -11.56
N LEU A 790 16.37 -26.50 -11.53
CA LEU A 790 15.45 -26.67 -12.66
C LEU A 790 14.76 -25.35 -13.01
N THR A 791 14.32 -24.57 -12.02
CA THR A 791 13.72 -23.26 -12.23
C THR A 791 14.69 -22.30 -12.91
N TRP A 792 15.93 -22.23 -12.41
CA TRP A 792 16.98 -21.40 -13.00
C TRP A 792 17.24 -21.77 -14.45
N LEU A 793 17.38 -23.08 -14.73
CA LEU A 793 17.63 -23.59 -16.08
C LEU A 793 16.56 -23.14 -17.10
N ARG A 794 15.31 -22.97 -16.67
CA ARG A 794 14.19 -22.54 -17.52
C ARG A 794 14.07 -21.02 -17.63
N LEU A 795 14.30 -20.27 -16.54
CA LEU A 795 14.08 -18.83 -16.50
C LEU A 795 15.32 -17.99 -16.85
N ALA A 796 16.53 -18.49 -16.63
CA ALA A 796 17.75 -17.75 -16.97
C ALA A 796 17.82 -17.36 -18.46
N PRO A 797 17.44 -18.25 -19.42
CA PRO A 797 17.37 -17.88 -20.84
C PRO A 797 16.37 -16.74 -21.15
N TRP A 798 15.30 -16.58 -20.37
CA TRP A 798 14.33 -15.50 -20.56
C TRP A 798 14.91 -14.12 -20.27
N LEU A 799 16.03 -14.07 -19.53
CA LEU A 799 16.82 -12.87 -19.28
C LEU A 799 18.07 -12.77 -20.18
N GLY A 800 18.21 -13.65 -21.17
CA GLY A 800 19.41 -13.70 -22.02
C GLY A 800 20.67 -14.14 -21.26
N MET A 801 20.52 -14.78 -20.09
CA MET A 801 21.63 -15.38 -19.37
C MET A 801 21.94 -16.75 -19.99
N ILE A 802 23.23 -17.03 -20.20
CA ILE A 802 23.68 -18.35 -20.65
C ILE A 802 23.53 -19.32 -19.46
N SER A 803 22.90 -20.47 -19.71
CA SER A 803 22.57 -21.51 -18.74
C SER A 803 23.79 -22.12 -18.04
#